data_AF-A0A1D2MC89-F1
#
_entry.id   AF-A0A1D2MC89-F1
#
_cell.length_a   1.000
_cell.length_b   1.000
_cell.length_c   1.000
_cell.angle_alpha   90.00
_cell.angle_beta   90.00
_cell.angle_gamma   90.00
#
_symmetry.space_group_name_H-M   'P 1'
#
loop_
_entity.id
_entity.type
_entity.pdbx_description
1 polymer ?
#
loop_
_entity_poly.entity_id
_entity_poly.type
_entity_poly.pdbx_seq_one_letter_code
_entity_poly.pdbx_strand_id
1 'polypeptide(L)'
;MKFLEHICAPNASSSEIVTKLHDEHLTDWDNHIESLIKLKDDKLLVQTVIFLGTNLSCDNDNEKDEDENRRVCEKQVKILVCTCRKEFLELLTARVSAWSISKSKKFELGQDELGKVLVSIHSFCQAVIHKLPYLGKDLLPNLICTGIGVLAASQQLSSQHPTLLKELMGLQQRIAEINETFQSKKGVVKKDGFSEAYERLLHSKEPPQNFRNVQIIPTLEELLEDKIPFLRPNKIKGAYFSPEHYLDVQFRLLREDFVQPLRKTVEHFLENKLKYLKTKSKKKFKTQQQNGSSCIYTGVTFGRVEKSRENENVHFFKLPQETVKKVNWTKSKKLLPGCLVMFTSDCCETAIFATTLAPPFRETKTGIDPRRKELSQGVLRVSIETGVNHVVKNLNYIMFECEAYFEAYRYNLDILQKTRIFKNESRITKFIVEASSLVDIPNYAKRMKKGTRAELVLPFQVSGEPVTVPLSQTQEWPEYLIKSQLGLDDNQYQAYKRALTSELSIIQGPPGTGKTFIGLQILKTLLLNKTGRKNLPNQSLVIPNAPILILCYTNHALDQFLELLLSEIDELDLIRVGGQCKSEILKRHSLPEKRAQMKLPYIKDGKKNFYRQVQSLEKQLSDVLNEVRELENPRGILDFKSLALGLQVLEKLPCSWCKVLGSGDWLGIPEEIVEPVDPELEKMVIKEKAKLGNGNGVENVMERNETWISQKNYYFPGCSSVDCREHAKWLNGRLLNYTPMENDIVYKDMKYQIEACDSRAKLIETIFDMYKNKQLYLTNQDDEESESDNDDESESDDDEVGVELVIEIFNAKPQQDIEKWEMSVRWALYFKLVEIALKFGRKKMKQIEEDLVIPRIKLKEERQYQDGILLRQADVIGMTTTGAAKNHSMLEIAKPQIVVVEEAAEILEAHIVTSLTENCNQLILIGDHFQLRPTTNVYELEKKYHLNVSLFERMILNNINFCALKVFI
;
A
#
# COMPACT_ATOMS: atom_id res chain seq x y z
N MET A 1 -23.67 21.42 35.79
CA MET A 1 -24.28 21.92 37.04
C MET A 1 -25.27 20.93 37.63
N LYS A 2 -26.50 20.77 37.10
CA LYS A 2 -27.49 19.80 37.64
C LYS A 2 -26.96 18.36 37.77
N PHE A 3 -26.16 17.91 36.81
CA PHE A 3 -25.47 16.61 36.86
C PHE A 3 -24.47 16.50 38.03
N LEU A 4 -23.62 17.52 38.22
CA LEU A 4 -22.69 17.58 39.36
C LEU A 4 -23.44 17.71 40.70
N GLU A 5 -24.53 18.47 40.77
CA GLU A 5 -25.39 18.60 41.96
C GLU A 5 -26.13 17.30 42.29
N HIS A 6 -26.50 16.52 41.28
CA HIS A 6 -27.15 15.21 41.45
C HIS A 6 -26.19 14.14 41.98
N ILE A 7 -24.90 14.25 41.63
CA ILE A 7 -23.83 13.32 42.03
C ILE A 7 -23.16 13.76 43.36
N CYS A 8 -23.06 15.06 43.62
CA CYS A 8 -22.39 15.64 44.78
C CYS A 8 -23.38 16.03 45.89
N ALA A 9 -24.06 15.05 46.49
CA ALA A 9 -24.77 15.32 47.74
C ALA A 9 -23.73 15.70 48.83
N PRO A 10 -23.95 16.78 49.63
CA PRO A 10 -22.92 17.33 50.51
C PRO A 10 -22.35 16.37 51.58
N ASN A 11 -22.95 15.20 51.78
CA ASN A 11 -22.64 14.25 52.87
C ASN A 11 -22.47 12.78 52.41
N ALA A 12 -22.36 12.48 51.11
CA ALA A 12 -22.20 11.10 50.63
C ALA A 12 -20.71 10.67 50.63
N SER A 13 -20.42 9.40 50.98
CA SER A 13 -19.05 8.88 50.93
C SER A 13 -18.55 8.73 49.49
N SER A 14 -17.22 8.73 49.29
CA SER A 14 -16.61 8.53 47.97
C SER A 14 -17.02 7.18 47.32
N SER A 15 -17.23 6.14 48.13
CA SER A 15 -17.73 4.84 47.64
C SER A 15 -19.22 4.89 47.24
N GLU A 16 -20.07 5.60 47.98
CA GLU A 16 -21.50 5.75 47.68
C GLU A 16 -21.79 6.55 46.39
N ILE A 17 -20.96 7.55 46.09
CA ILE A 17 -21.12 8.38 44.89
C ILE A 17 -20.75 7.58 43.63
N VAL A 18 -19.64 6.84 43.68
CA VAL A 18 -19.16 6.05 42.53
C VAL A 18 -20.02 4.80 42.29
N THR A 19 -20.55 4.18 43.35
CA THR A 19 -21.47 3.03 43.21
C THR A 19 -22.79 3.41 42.52
N LYS A 20 -23.32 4.61 42.76
CA LYS A 20 -24.55 5.15 42.12
C LYS A 20 -24.40 5.57 40.66
N LEU A 21 -23.19 5.62 40.10
CA LEU A 21 -22.97 5.95 38.68
C LEU A 21 -23.32 4.76 37.77
N HIS A 22 -24.40 4.84 37.01
CA HIS A 22 -24.70 3.89 35.93
C HIS A 22 -23.90 4.20 34.66
N ASP A 23 -23.80 3.26 33.72
CA ASP A 23 -23.05 3.47 32.47
C ASP A 23 -23.60 4.65 31.64
N GLU A 24 -24.89 4.95 31.73
CA GLU A 24 -25.53 6.14 31.11
C GLU A 24 -24.91 7.45 31.63
N HIS A 25 -24.52 7.50 32.91
CA HIS A 25 -23.89 8.69 33.51
C HIS A 25 -22.44 8.89 33.06
N LEU A 26 -21.78 7.88 32.48
CA LEU A 26 -20.42 8.03 31.92
C LEU A 26 -20.43 8.77 30.59
N THR A 27 -21.47 8.56 29.78
CA THR A 27 -21.70 9.34 28.55
C THR A 27 -21.97 10.81 28.90
N ASP A 28 -22.76 11.06 29.94
CA ASP A 28 -23.00 12.41 30.45
C ASP A 28 -21.73 13.07 31.00
N TRP A 29 -20.87 12.28 31.67
CA TRP A 29 -19.56 12.75 32.13
C TRP A 29 -18.66 13.16 30.95
N ASP A 30 -18.64 12.35 29.90
CA ASP A 30 -17.85 12.62 28.69
C ASP A 30 -18.32 13.91 27.99
N ASN A 31 -19.64 14.06 27.85
CA ASN A 31 -20.29 15.27 27.32
C ASN A 31 -20.02 16.50 28.19
N HIS A 32 -19.97 16.34 29.52
CA HIS A 32 -19.62 17.39 30.47
C HIS A 32 -18.17 17.86 30.29
N ILE A 33 -17.21 16.95 30.13
CA ILE A 33 -15.81 17.29 29.84
C ILE A 33 -15.68 18.00 28.49
N GLU A 34 -16.39 17.53 27.46
CA GLU A 34 -16.38 18.19 26.16
C GLU A 34 -17.00 19.60 26.21
N SER A 35 -18.09 19.77 26.95
CA SER A 35 -18.74 21.07 27.17
C SER A 35 -17.83 22.03 27.93
N LEU A 36 -17.08 21.54 28.92
CA LEU A 36 -16.08 22.32 29.65
C LEU A 36 -14.96 22.82 28.73
N ILE A 37 -14.45 21.97 27.84
CA ILE A 37 -13.42 22.35 26.87
C ILE A 37 -13.94 23.45 25.93
N LYS A 38 -15.20 23.35 25.47
CA LYS A 38 -15.82 24.32 24.55
C LYS A 38 -16.16 25.65 25.23
N LEU A 39 -16.83 25.60 26.38
CA LEU A 39 -17.35 26.79 27.07
C LEU A 39 -16.26 27.53 27.86
N LYS A 40 -15.21 26.83 28.29
CA LYS A 40 -14.10 27.37 29.09
C LYS A 40 -14.55 28.12 30.35
N ASP A 41 -15.64 27.65 30.98
CA ASP A 41 -16.23 28.22 32.20
C ASP A 41 -15.35 27.91 33.42
N ASP A 42 -14.78 28.96 34.03
CA ASP A 42 -13.85 28.84 35.14
C ASP A 42 -14.51 28.30 36.42
N LYS A 43 -15.77 28.66 36.69
CA LYS A 43 -16.49 28.21 37.90
C LYS A 43 -16.80 26.72 37.81
N LEU A 44 -17.23 26.26 36.63
CA LEU A 44 -17.53 24.85 36.38
C LEU A 44 -16.24 24.00 36.38
N LEU A 45 -15.13 24.56 35.88
CA LEU A 45 -13.83 23.91 35.89
C LEU A 45 -13.33 23.68 37.32
N VAL A 46 -13.38 24.71 38.18
CA VAL A 46 -13.01 24.60 39.61
C VAL A 46 -13.81 23.51 40.31
N GLN A 47 -15.13 23.50 40.14
CA GLN A 47 -16.00 22.48 40.76
C GLN A 47 -15.67 21.06 40.27
N THR A 48 -15.38 20.91 38.97
CA THR A 48 -15.03 19.62 38.37
C THR A 48 -13.69 19.10 38.91
N VAL A 49 -12.69 19.97 39.06
CA VAL A 49 -11.38 19.60 39.61
C VAL A 49 -11.48 19.20 41.08
N ILE A 50 -12.25 19.94 41.88
CA ILE A 50 -12.51 19.59 43.28
C ILE A 50 -13.20 18.22 43.38
N PHE A 51 -14.20 17.97 42.52
CA PHE A 51 -14.87 16.67 42.45
C PHE A 51 -13.89 15.53 42.15
N LEU A 52 -13.05 15.70 41.13
CA LEU A 52 -12.03 14.72 40.73
C LEU A 52 -11.06 14.43 41.87
N GLY A 53 -10.54 15.46 42.54
CA GLY A 53 -9.60 15.31 43.64
C GLY A 53 -10.21 14.66 44.89
N THR A 54 -11.50 14.85 45.13
CA THR A 54 -12.18 14.33 46.33
C THR A 54 -12.66 12.88 46.16
N ASN A 55 -13.11 12.50 44.95
CA ASN A 55 -13.80 11.22 44.73
C ASN A 55 -12.95 10.14 44.04
N LEU A 56 -11.77 10.49 43.53
CA LEU A 56 -10.88 9.57 42.83
C LEU A 56 -9.61 9.23 43.62
N SER A 57 -9.52 9.69 44.87
CA SER A 57 -8.38 9.43 45.75
C SER A 57 -8.22 7.93 46.07
N CYS A 58 -6.99 7.52 46.38
CA CYS A 58 -6.57 6.12 46.46
C CYS A 58 -6.93 5.41 47.77
N ASP A 59 -7.70 6.01 48.69
CA ASP A 59 -7.75 5.59 50.09
C ASP A 59 -8.85 4.58 50.46
N ASN A 60 -9.58 4.01 49.49
CA ASN A 60 -10.67 3.07 49.77
C ASN A 60 -10.22 1.59 49.81
N ASP A 61 -9.11 1.29 50.51
CA ASP A 61 -8.64 -0.10 50.73
C ASP A 61 -9.29 -0.78 51.96
N ASN A 62 -10.29 -0.15 52.59
CA ASN A 62 -10.86 -0.59 53.88
C ASN A 62 -12.22 -1.30 53.80
N GLU A 63 -12.78 -1.57 52.61
CA GLU A 63 -14.08 -2.26 52.47
C GLU A 63 -13.89 -3.78 52.28
N LYS A 64 -14.68 -4.58 53.03
CA LYS A 64 -14.56 -6.04 53.21
C LYS A 64 -15.01 -6.89 52.01
N ASP A 65 -15.36 -6.28 50.88
CA ASP A 65 -15.94 -6.96 49.70
C ASP A 65 -15.11 -6.69 48.42
N GLU A 66 -14.39 -7.72 47.93
CA GLU A 66 -13.45 -7.59 46.79
C GLU A 66 -14.15 -7.22 45.46
N ASP A 67 -15.37 -7.71 45.25
CA ASP A 67 -16.12 -7.48 43.99
C ASP A 67 -16.69 -6.05 43.89
N GLU A 68 -17.08 -5.45 45.02
CA GLU A 68 -17.58 -4.08 45.07
C GLU A 68 -16.43 -3.09 44.83
N ASN A 69 -15.29 -3.30 45.49
CA ASN A 69 -14.06 -2.54 45.26
C ASN A 69 -13.59 -2.62 43.80
N ARG A 70 -13.70 -3.79 43.17
CA ARG A 70 -13.39 -3.96 41.75
C ARG A 70 -14.28 -3.11 40.85
N ARG A 71 -15.60 -3.11 41.08
CA ARG A 71 -16.57 -2.31 40.30
C ARG A 71 -16.36 -0.81 40.49
N VAL A 72 -16.07 -0.37 41.71
CA VAL A 72 -15.75 1.03 42.03
C VAL A 72 -14.47 1.44 41.31
N CYS A 73 -13.42 0.62 41.37
CA CYS A 73 -12.16 0.89 40.68
C CYS A 73 -12.34 0.97 39.15
N GLU A 74 -13.12 0.07 38.55
CA GLU A 74 -13.45 0.11 37.12
C GLU A 74 -14.13 1.42 36.71
N LYS A 75 -15.12 1.90 37.49
CA LYS A 75 -15.80 3.18 37.21
C LYS A 75 -14.87 4.38 37.37
N GLN A 76 -14.04 4.41 38.42
CA GLN A 76 -13.05 5.47 38.61
C GLN A 76 -12.06 5.54 37.45
N VAL A 77 -11.60 4.39 36.92
CA VAL A 77 -10.72 4.36 35.74
C VAL A 77 -11.45 4.91 34.50
N LYS A 78 -12.72 4.56 34.27
CA LYS A 78 -13.50 5.11 33.15
C LYS A 78 -13.60 6.65 33.22
N ILE A 79 -13.92 7.20 34.40
CA ILE A 79 -13.97 8.65 34.64
C ILE A 79 -12.61 9.29 34.32
N LEU A 80 -11.52 8.72 34.86
CA LEU A 80 -10.17 9.24 34.65
C LEU A 80 -9.77 9.24 33.16
N VAL A 81 -10.10 8.18 32.41
CA VAL A 81 -9.79 8.12 30.97
C VAL A 81 -10.58 9.16 30.17
N CYS A 82 -11.87 9.36 30.49
CA CYS A 82 -12.69 10.40 29.85
C CYS A 82 -12.17 11.81 30.15
N THR A 83 -11.66 12.04 31.36
CA THR A 83 -11.14 13.35 31.81
C THR A 83 -9.72 13.65 31.32
N CYS A 84 -8.84 12.64 31.22
CA CYS A 84 -7.43 12.81 30.83
C CYS A 84 -7.24 13.03 29.32
N ARG A 85 -8.02 13.94 28.73
CA ARG A 85 -7.84 14.45 27.36
C ARG A 85 -6.78 15.54 27.36
N LYS A 86 -5.97 15.61 26.30
CA LYS A 86 -4.91 16.61 26.17
C LYS A 86 -5.47 18.03 26.26
N GLU A 87 -6.60 18.29 25.58
CA GLU A 87 -7.27 19.58 25.51
C GLU A 87 -7.80 20.03 26.88
N PHE A 88 -8.33 19.09 27.68
CA PHE A 88 -8.78 19.38 29.03
C PHE A 88 -7.61 19.72 29.97
N LEU A 89 -6.53 18.94 29.91
CA LEU A 89 -5.35 19.16 30.76
C LEU A 89 -4.60 20.44 30.38
N GLU A 90 -4.53 20.77 29.09
CA GLU A 90 -3.98 22.05 28.62
C GLU A 90 -4.84 23.23 29.06
N LEU A 91 -6.17 23.13 28.95
CA LEU A 91 -7.09 24.14 29.46
C LEU A 91 -6.89 24.32 30.97
N LEU A 92 -6.87 23.23 31.75
CA LEU A 92 -6.66 23.27 33.19
C LEU A 92 -5.31 23.89 33.55
N THR A 93 -4.24 23.49 32.87
CA THR A 93 -2.89 24.04 33.07
C THR A 93 -2.86 25.55 32.81
N ALA A 94 -3.43 25.99 31.69
CA ALA A 94 -3.52 27.40 31.34
C ALA A 94 -4.31 28.22 32.37
N ARG A 95 -5.42 27.67 32.88
CA ARG A 95 -6.27 28.35 33.88
C ARG A 95 -5.64 28.40 35.26
N VAL A 96 -5.00 27.34 35.72
CA VAL A 96 -4.26 27.33 37.01
C VAL A 96 -3.16 28.39 37.01
N SER A 97 -2.43 28.52 35.90
CA SER A 97 -1.46 29.60 35.72
C SER A 97 -2.13 30.98 35.76
N ALA A 98 -3.24 31.17 35.03
CA ALA A 98 -3.95 32.45 34.98
C ALA A 98 -4.57 32.87 36.32
N TRP A 99 -5.14 31.94 37.10
CA TRP A 99 -5.74 32.20 38.40
C TRP A 99 -4.72 32.67 39.46
N SER A 100 -3.43 32.42 39.23
CA SER A 100 -2.35 32.90 40.11
C SER A 100 -1.97 34.37 39.87
N ILE A 101 -2.33 34.94 38.72
CA ILE A 101 -1.90 36.29 38.30
C ILE A 101 -3.06 37.28 38.53
N SER A 102 -2.88 38.24 39.44
CA SER A 102 -3.87 39.27 39.85
C SER A 102 -4.27 40.30 38.77
N LYS A 103 -4.14 39.97 37.48
CA LYS A 103 -4.48 40.85 36.34
C LYS A 103 -5.64 40.31 35.48
N SER A 104 -6.22 39.16 35.84
CA SER A 104 -7.38 38.58 35.16
C SER A 104 -8.67 39.34 35.53
N LYS A 105 -9.09 40.31 34.71
CA LYS A 105 -10.33 41.10 34.93
C LYS A 105 -11.65 40.29 34.92
N LYS A 106 -11.65 38.98 34.66
CA LYS A 106 -12.88 38.19 34.43
C LYS A 106 -13.24 37.19 35.53
N PHE A 107 -12.26 36.64 36.24
CA PHE A 107 -12.48 35.67 37.31
C PHE A 107 -11.21 35.60 38.17
N GLU A 108 -11.33 35.84 39.46
CA GLU A 108 -10.25 35.76 40.45
C GLU A 108 -10.65 34.78 41.55
N LEU A 109 -9.82 33.76 41.79
CA LEU A 109 -9.95 32.87 42.94
C LEU A 109 -9.20 33.49 44.13
N GLY A 110 -9.82 33.50 45.30
CA GLY A 110 -9.12 33.80 46.54
C GLY A 110 -7.97 32.79 46.77
N GLN A 111 -6.90 33.22 47.43
CA GLN A 111 -5.74 32.36 47.71
C GLN A 111 -6.16 31.05 48.41
N ASP A 112 -7.13 31.11 49.33
CA ASP A 112 -7.63 29.92 50.03
C ASP A 112 -8.35 28.91 49.10
N GLU A 113 -9.11 29.40 48.11
CA GLU A 113 -9.77 28.51 47.14
C GLU A 113 -8.78 27.95 46.12
N LEU A 114 -7.80 28.75 45.70
CA LEU A 114 -6.72 28.28 44.84
C LEU A 114 -5.90 27.17 45.53
N GLY A 115 -5.69 27.27 46.84
CA GLY A 115 -5.09 26.21 47.65
C GLY A 115 -5.87 24.90 47.59
N LYS A 116 -7.20 24.94 47.75
CA LYS A 116 -8.08 23.75 47.63
C LYS A 116 -8.03 23.12 46.23
N VAL A 117 -7.98 23.95 45.20
CA VAL A 117 -7.84 23.48 43.81
C VAL A 117 -6.50 22.76 43.62
N LEU A 118 -5.40 23.30 44.14
CA LEU A 118 -4.07 22.69 44.03
C LEU A 118 -3.98 21.35 44.79
N VAL A 119 -4.59 21.26 45.98
CA VAL A 119 -4.72 19.98 46.70
C VAL A 119 -5.52 18.96 45.87
N SER A 120 -6.62 19.40 45.24
CA SER A 120 -7.44 18.54 44.40
C SER A 120 -6.71 18.09 43.13
N ILE A 121 -5.88 18.97 42.53
CA ILE A 121 -5.00 18.64 41.42
C ILE A 121 -3.97 17.60 41.84
N HIS A 122 -3.36 17.75 43.02
CA HIS A 122 -2.43 16.76 43.55
C HIS A 122 -3.12 15.38 43.67
N SER A 123 -4.28 15.30 44.31
CA SER A 123 -5.04 14.05 44.45
C SER A 123 -5.43 13.45 43.10
N PHE A 124 -5.88 14.27 42.15
CA PHE A 124 -6.18 13.84 40.78
C PHE A 124 -4.94 13.29 40.07
N CYS A 125 -3.82 14.02 40.09
CA CYS A 125 -2.57 13.57 39.49
C CYS A 125 -2.06 12.28 40.14
N GLN A 126 -2.17 12.15 41.46
CA GLN A 126 -1.82 10.93 42.18
C GLN A 126 -2.70 9.75 41.76
N ALA A 127 -4.01 9.95 41.62
CA ALA A 127 -4.94 8.93 41.15
C ALA A 127 -4.62 8.50 39.71
N VAL A 128 -4.30 9.45 38.82
CA VAL A 128 -3.89 9.15 37.43
C VAL A 128 -2.55 8.43 37.40
N ILE A 129 -1.54 8.83 38.19
CA ILE A 129 -0.25 8.15 38.24
C ILE A 129 -0.39 6.72 38.78
N HIS A 130 -1.23 6.55 39.80
CA HIS A 130 -1.46 5.25 40.44
C HIS A 130 -2.27 4.30 39.55
N LYS A 131 -3.39 4.79 39.00
CA LYS A 131 -4.32 3.98 38.22
C LYS A 131 -3.92 3.93 36.74
N LEU A 132 -3.48 5.03 36.12
CA LEU A 132 -3.18 5.18 34.69
C LEU A 132 -1.73 5.63 34.43
N PRO A 133 -0.69 4.88 34.86
CA PRO A 133 0.70 5.35 34.83
C PRO A 133 1.20 5.69 33.43
N TYR A 134 0.73 4.96 32.40
CA TYR A 134 1.07 5.21 31.00
C TYR A 134 0.54 6.55 30.48
N LEU A 135 -0.66 6.94 30.89
CA LEU A 135 -1.28 8.19 30.48
C LEU A 135 -0.72 9.36 31.30
N GLY A 136 -0.49 9.11 32.60
CA GLY A 136 0.04 10.08 33.54
C GLY A 136 1.42 10.60 33.15
N LYS A 137 2.31 9.74 32.64
CA LYS A 137 3.68 10.13 32.29
C LYS A 137 3.76 11.18 31.17
N ASP A 138 2.86 11.10 30.18
CA ASP A 138 2.92 11.92 28.97
C ASP A 138 2.11 13.21 29.14
N LEU A 139 1.00 13.16 29.89
CA LEU A 139 0.03 14.26 29.94
C LEU A 139 0.10 15.14 31.21
N LEU A 140 0.57 14.62 32.35
CA LEU A 140 0.59 15.37 33.62
C LEU A 140 1.81 16.26 33.90
N PRO A 141 3.02 16.08 33.28
CA PRO A 141 4.19 16.87 33.66
C PRO A 141 3.95 18.38 33.66
N ASN A 142 3.28 18.91 32.63
CA ASN A 142 3.00 20.34 32.52
C ASN A 142 2.07 20.85 33.62
N LEU A 143 1.04 20.08 33.97
CA LEU A 143 0.09 20.45 35.02
C LEU A 143 0.76 20.45 36.40
N ILE A 144 1.57 19.41 36.69
CA ILE A 144 2.32 19.31 37.96
C ILE A 144 3.34 20.43 38.08
N CYS A 145 4.13 20.69 37.03
CA CYS A 145 5.10 21.80 37.00
C CYS A 145 4.41 23.16 37.19
N THR A 146 3.24 23.36 36.60
CA THR A 146 2.47 24.60 36.76
C THR A 146 1.96 24.75 38.21
N GLY A 147 1.46 23.66 38.83
CA GLY A 147 1.07 23.67 40.24
C GLY A 147 2.23 24.00 41.18
N ILE A 148 3.41 23.42 40.93
CA ILE A 148 4.65 23.73 41.67
C ILE A 148 5.01 25.21 41.50
N GLY A 149 4.97 25.73 40.27
CA GLY A 149 5.28 27.12 39.97
C GLY A 149 4.35 28.12 40.69
N VAL A 150 3.04 27.83 40.70
CA VAL A 150 2.04 28.66 41.39
C VAL A 150 2.26 28.65 42.91
N LEU A 151 2.54 27.50 43.52
CA LEU A 151 2.82 27.39 44.96
C LEU A 151 4.12 28.10 45.35
N ALA A 152 5.16 27.97 44.54
CA ALA A 152 6.45 28.62 44.79
C ALA A 152 6.37 30.16 44.68
N ALA A 153 5.46 30.68 43.85
CA ALA A 153 5.29 32.11 43.64
C ALA A 153 4.49 32.82 44.76
N SER A 154 3.73 32.10 45.59
CA SER A 154 2.89 32.69 46.65
C SER A 154 3.36 32.25 48.05
N GLN A 155 3.96 33.19 48.80
CA GLN A 155 4.37 32.95 50.20
C GLN A 155 3.19 32.59 51.10
N GLN A 156 2.00 33.15 50.84
CA GLN A 156 0.79 32.87 51.60
C GLN A 156 0.30 31.43 51.39
N LEU A 157 0.18 30.97 50.14
CA LEU A 157 -0.22 29.59 49.82
C LEU A 157 0.77 28.56 50.37
N SER A 158 2.07 28.84 50.24
CA SER A 158 3.13 27.98 50.77
C SER A 158 3.07 27.84 52.30
N SER A 159 2.69 28.91 53.01
CA SER A 159 2.50 28.87 54.46
C SER A 159 1.25 28.09 54.91
N GLN A 160 0.17 28.11 54.11
CA GLN A 160 -1.08 27.41 54.41
C GLN A 160 -1.02 25.92 54.09
N HIS A 161 -0.24 25.52 53.07
CA HIS A 161 -0.08 24.13 52.64
C HIS A 161 1.39 23.70 52.59
N PRO A 162 2.06 23.58 53.75
CA PRO A 162 3.52 23.39 53.83
C PRO A 162 4.01 22.04 53.27
N THR A 163 3.14 21.02 53.19
CA THR A 163 3.48 19.68 52.66
C THR A 163 3.23 19.55 51.15
N LEU A 164 2.30 20.33 50.59
CA LEU A 164 1.82 20.18 49.21
C LEU A 164 2.92 20.39 48.16
N LEU A 165 3.87 21.30 48.41
CA LEU A 165 5.02 21.50 47.53
C LEU A 165 5.89 20.23 47.44
N LYS A 166 6.13 19.58 48.59
CA LYS A 166 6.89 18.32 48.64
C LYS A 166 6.13 17.17 47.98
N GLU A 167 4.82 17.13 48.18
CA GLU A 167 3.93 16.12 47.58
C GLU A 167 3.92 16.21 46.05
N LEU A 168 3.76 17.42 45.48
CA LEU A 168 3.81 17.63 44.03
C LEU A 168 5.20 17.34 43.42
N MET A 169 6.28 17.74 44.11
CA MET A 169 7.64 17.35 43.72
C MET A 169 7.84 15.84 43.75
N GLY A 170 7.23 15.15 44.73
CA GLY A 170 7.21 13.69 44.81
C GLY A 170 6.49 13.05 43.62
N LEU A 171 5.35 13.59 43.17
CA LEU A 171 4.68 13.12 41.95
C LEU A 171 5.54 13.32 40.69
N GLN A 172 6.23 14.46 40.59
CA GLN A 172 7.16 14.74 39.49
C GLN A 172 8.31 13.72 39.45
N GLN A 173 8.88 13.38 40.61
CA GLN A 173 9.91 12.35 40.73
C GLN A 173 9.38 10.96 40.35
N ARG A 174 8.19 10.57 40.81
CA ARG A 174 7.57 9.28 40.46
C ARG A 174 7.34 9.15 38.95
N ILE A 175 6.95 10.23 38.26
CA ILE A 175 6.84 10.22 36.79
C ILE A 175 8.20 9.99 36.13
N ALA A 176 9.28 10.60 36.65
CA ALA A 176 10.63 10.40 36.15
C ALA A 176 11.10 8.95 36.37
N GLU A 177 10.86 8.37 37.55
CA GLU A 177 11.15 6.96 37.86
C GLU A 177 10.37 5.99 36.96
N ILE A 178 9.09 6.28 36.69
CA ILE A 178 8.26 5.53 35.75
C ILE A 178 8.88 5.60 34.34
N ASN A 179 9.32 6.77 33.88
CA ASN A 179 9.99 6.95 32.60
C ASN A 179 11.31 6.17 32.50
N GLU A 180 12.14 6.18 33.54
CA GLU A 180 13.39 5.39 33.60
C GLU A 180 13.12 3.88 33.65
N THR A 181 12.07 3.45 34.37
CA THR A 181 11.65 2.04 34.44
C THR A 181 11.18 1.55 33.06
N PHE A 182 10.48 2.40 32.30
CA PHE A 182 10.08 2.10 30.93
C PHE A 182 11.25 2.06 29.95
N GLN A 183 12.29 2.88 30.15
CA GLN A 183 13.49 2.85 29.33
C GLN A 183 14.40 1.65 29.64
N SER A 184 14.43 1.19 30.89
CA SER A 184 15.30 0.11 31.36
C SER A 184 14.68 -1.30 31.24
N LYS A 185 13.35 -1.46 31.31
CA LYS A 185 12.67 -2.77 31.18
C LYS A 185 12.28 -3.09 29.74
N LYS A 186 13.27 -3.48 28.93
CA LYS A 186 13.11 -4.16 27.63
C LYS A 186 12.60 -5.62 27.71
N GLY A 187 12.08 -6.06 28.86
CA GLY A 187 11.63 -7.44 29.03
C GLY A 187 10.67 -7.61 30.19
N VAL A 188 9.51 -8.20 29.88
CA VAL A 188 8.55 -8.82 30.80
C VAL A 188 7.89 -7.85 31.80
N VAL A 189 6.72 -7.32 31.43
CA VAL A 189 5.75 -6.81 32.42
C VAL A 189 4.81 -7.96 32.77
N LYS A 190 4.75 -8.30 34.07
CA LYS A 190 3.77 -9.22 34.64
C LYS A 190 2.37 -8.64 34.46
N LYS A 191 1.39 -9.52 34.20
CA LYS A 191 -0.03 -9.20 34.09
C LYS A 191 -0.55 -8.57 35.38
N ASP A 192 -0.86 -7.27 35.33
CA ASP A 192 -1.78 -6.64 36.26
C ASP A 192 -3.13 -6.45 35.56
N GLY A 193 -4.24 -6.65 36.27
CA GLY A 193 -5.62 -6.59 35.75
C GLY A 193 -6.02 -5.26 35.10
N PHE A 194 -5.15 -4.25 35.17
CA PHE A 194 -5.29 -2.93 34.61
C PHE A 194 -5.19 -2.89 33.06
N SER A 195 -4.32 -3.72 32.45
CA SER A 195 -4.22 -3.80 30.97
C SER A 195 -5.53 -4.24 30.35
N GLU A 196 -6.21 -5.20 30.98
CA GLU A 196 -7.42 -5.81 30.44
C GLU A 196 -8.61 -4.84 30.43
N ALA A 197 -8.73 -3.97 31.44
CA ALA A 197 -9.78 -2.94 31.49
C ALA A 197 -9.59 -1.86 30.40
N TYR A 198 -8.36 -1.44 30.16
CA TYR A 198 -8.02 -0.48 29.10
C TYR A 198 -8.24 -1.09 27.70
N GLU A 199 -7.85 -2.34 27.48
CA GLU A 199 -8.12 -3.07 26.24
C GLU A 199 -9.63 -3.18 25.97
N ARG A 200 -10.43 -3.52 26.99
CA ARG A 200 -11.90 -3.56 26.87
C ARG A 200 -12.49 -2.22 26.45
N LEU A 201 -11.98 -1.11 26.99
CA LEU A 201 -12.41 0.23 26.62
C LEU A 201 -12.04 0.58 25.17
N LEU A 202 -10.85 0.22 24.71
CA LEU A 202 -10.46 0.42 23.29
C LEU A 202 -11.37 -0.36 22.35
N HIS A 203 -11.75 -1.57 22.74
CA HIS A 203 -12.72 -2.38 21.99
C HIS A 203 -14.11 -1.77 21.95
N SER A 204 -14.58 -1.10 23.02
CA SER A 204 -15.90 -0.46 23.03
C SER A 204 -15.96 0.86 22.25
N LYS A 205 -14.83 1.50 21.94
CA LYS A 205 -14.82 2.74 21.15
C LYS A 205 -15.13 2.46 19.68
N GLU A 206 -15.99 3.27 19.08
CA GLU A 206 -16.22 3.24 17.63
C GLU A 206 -14.99 3.76 16.86
N PRO A 207 -14.65 3.15 15.71
CA PRO A 207 -13.55 3.62 14.90
C PRO A 207 -13.92 4.94 14.20
N PRO A 208 -12.96 5.84 13.95
CA PRO A 208 -13.24 7.15 13.34
C PRO A 208 -13.74 7.04 11.90
N GLN A 209 -13.43 5.94 11.22
CA GLN A 209 -13.83 5.68 9.84
C GLN A 209 -14.04 4.18 9.64
N ASN A 210 -14.87 3.81 8.66
CA ASN A 210 -15.03 2.41 8.27
C ASN A 210 -13.78 1.92 7.53
N PHE A 211 -13.14 0.86 8.02
CA PHE A 211 -11.93 0.28 7.42
C PHE A 211 -12.09 -0.13 5.96
N ARG A 212 -13.31 -0.46 5.52
CA ARG A 212 -13.59 -0.82 4.12
C ARG A 212 -13.36 0.34 3.14
N ASN A 213 -13.35 1.58 3.64
CA ASN A 213 -13.16 2.79 2.86
C ASN A 213 -11.77 3.42 3.05
N VAL A 214 -10.97 2.91 3.97
CA VAL A 214 -9.62 3.44 4.25
C VAL A 214 -8.69 3.09 3.09
N GLN A 215 -7.93 4.07 2.57
CA GLN A 215 -6.97 3.79 1.50
C GLN A 215 -5.86 2.85 1.99
N ILE A 216 -5.53 1.83 1.19
CA ILE A 216 -4.43 0.92 1.52
C ILE A 216 -3.11 1.68 1.54
N ILE A 217 -2.82 2.46 0.48
CA ILE A 217 -1.64 3.33 0.42
C ILE A 217 -1.83 4.48 1.42
N PRO A 218 -0.80 4.82 2.24
CA PRO A 218 -0.89 5.96 3.15
C PRO A 218 -0.94 7.28 2.39
N THR A 219 -1.63 8.27 2.96
CA THR A 219 -1.59 9.65 2.45
C THR A 219 -0.38 10.39 3.01
N LEU A 220 0.00 11.51 2.39
CA LEU A 220 1.08 12.34 2.91
C LEU A 220 0.73 12.90 4.30
N GLU A 221 -0.52 13.30 4.52
CA GLU A 221 -1.01 13.77 5.83
C GLU A 221 -0.81 12.70 6.92
N GLU A 222 -1.15 11.44 6.65
CA GLU A 222 -0.94 10.33 7.60
C GLU A 222 0.54 10.05 7.92
N LEU A 223 1.46 10.49 7.06
CA LEU A 223 2.90 10.37 7.26
C LEU A 223 3.51 11.58 7.98
N LEU A 224 2.82 12.72 7.99
CA LEU A 224 3.30 13.99 8.57
C LEU A 224 2.62 14.34 9.90
N GLU A 225 1.39 13.90 10.13
CA GLU A 225 0.67 14.19 11.36
C GLU A 225 1.23 13.39 12.55
N ASP A 226 1.49 14.08 13.67
CA ASP A 226 1.82 13.48 14.97
C ASP A 226 0.62 12.75 15.64
N LYS A 227 -0.45 12.48 14.88
CA LYS A 227 -1.63 11.81 15.43
C LYS A 227 -1.34 10.32 15.61
N ILE A 228 -1.61 9.83 16.82
CA ILE A 228 -1.56 8.39 17.11
C ILE A 228 -2.69 7.72 16.31
N PRO A 229 -2.39 6.75 15.42
CA PRO A 229 -3.41 6.08 14.65
C PRO A 229 -4.38 5.34 15.59
N PHE A 230 -5.66 5.35 15.23
CA PHE A 230 -6.65 4.58 15.98
C PHE A 230 -6.41 3.09 15.78
N LEU A 231 -5.96 2.41 16.84
CA LEU A 231 -5.63 0.98 16.85
C LEU A 231 -6.30 0.30 18.04
N ARG A 232 -6.62 -0.98 17.86
CA ARG A 232 -7.10 -1.86 18.92
C ARG A 232 -6.22 -3.10 18.99
N PRO A 233 -5.94 -3.62 20.19
CA PRO A 233 -5.13 -4.82 20.34
C PRO A 233 -5.85 -6.03 19.74
N ASN A 234 -5.07 -6.98 19.22
CA ASN A 234 -5.58 -8.28 18.81
C ASN A 234 -6.11 -9.00 20.06
N LYS A 235 -7.38 -9.42 20.07
CA LYS A 235 -7.96 -10.15 21.19
C LYS A 235 -7.37 -11.55 21.24
N ILE A 236 -6.45 -11.78 22.16
CA ILE A 236 -5.82 -13.11 22.31
C ILE A 236 -6.77 -14.12 22.97
N LYS A 237 -7.69 -13.64 23.83
CA LYS A 237 -8.69 -14.47 24.51
C LYS A 237 -10.08 -13.87 24.38
N GLY A 238 -11.07 -14.74 24.25
CA GLY A 238 -12.48 -14.39 24.13
C GLY A 238 -12.90 -13.96 22.74
N ALA A 239 -14.21 -13.71 22.60
CA ALA A 239 -14.85 -13.39 21.34
C ALA A 239 -14.65 -11.92 20.91
N TYR A 240 -14.68 -11.73 19.59
CA TYR A 240 -14.92 -10.43 18.97
C TYR A 240 -16.42 -10.11 18.97
N PHE A 241 -16.79 -8.83 19.01
CA PHE A 241 -18.20 -8.41 19.02
C PHE A 241 -18.95 -8.76 17.75
N SER A 242 -18.26 -8.74 16.61
CA SER A 242 -18.81 -9.07 15.31
C SER A 242 -17.68 -9.41 14.35
N PRO A 243 -18.00 -10.03 13.19
CA PRO A 243 -17.03 -10.21 12.13
C PRO A 243 -16.42 -8.90 11.61
N GLU A 244 -17.20 -7.82 11.53
CA GLU A 244 -16.68 -6.50 11.10
C GLU A 244 -15.70 -5.92 12.13
N HIS A 245 -15.96 -6.11 13.43
CA HIS A 245 -15.03 -5.71 14.49
C HIS A 245 -13.71 -6.50 14.40
N TYR A 246 -13.77 -7.81 14.13
CA TYR A 246 -12.57 -8.62 13.89
C TYR A 246 -11.78 -8.13 12.66
N LEU A 247 -12.45 -7.91 11.52
CA LEU A 247 -11.82 -7.45 10.29
C LEU A 247 -11.19 -6.05 10.44
N ASP A 248 -11.84 -5.12 11.13
CA ASP A 248 -11.30 -3.79 11.40
C ASP A 248 -10.01 -3.84 12.24
N VAL A 249 -10.00 -4.65 13.30
CA VAL A 249 -8.80 -4.86 14.14
C VAL A 249 -7.65 -5.41 13.30
N GLN A 250 -7.89 -6.49 12.54
CA GLN A 250 -6.85 -7.10 11.69
C GLN A 250 -6.36 -6.13 10.61
N PHE A 251 -7.27 -5.40 9.95
CA PHE A 251 -6.92 -4.45 8.90
C PHE A 251 -6.06 -3.31 9.43
N ARG A 252 -6.47 -2.66 10.53
CA ARG A 252 -5.75 -1.50 11.08
C ARG A 252 -4.38 -1.87 11.61
N LEU A 253 -4.25 -3.01 12.31
CA LEU A 253 -2.96 -3.48 12.78
C LEU A 253 -2.02 -3.87 11.64
N LEU A 254 -2.53 -4.62 10.64
CA LEU A 254 -1.72 -5.02 9.50
C LEU A 254 -1.29 -3.81 8.66
N ARG A 255 -2.16 -2.80 8.50
CA ARG A 255 -1.83 -1.55 7.80
C ARG A 255 -0.75 -0.77 8.54
N GLU A 256 -0.91 -0.56 9.84
CA GLU A 256 0.09 0.19 10.61
C GLU A 256 1.47 -0.49 10.64
N ASP A 257 1.52 -1.82 10.62
CA ASP A 257 2.79 -2.56 10.60
C ASP A 257 3.66 -2.26 9.37
N PHE A 258 3.06 -1.87 8.24
CA PHE A 258 3.83 -1.45 7.06
C PHE A 258 3.89 0.08 6.88
N VAL A 259 2.92 0.84 7.39
CA VAL A 259 2.90 2.32 7.28
C VAL A 259 3.89 2.97 8.25
N GLN A 260 3.97 2.50 9.50
CA GLN A 260 4.81 3.13 10.52
C GLN A 260 6.30 3.17 10.15
N PRO A 261 6.92 2.11 9.58
CA PRO A 261 8.32 2.17 9.13
C PRO A 261 8.56 3.28 8.12
N LEU A 262 7.61 3.50 7.19
CA LEU A 262 7.70 4.59 6.22
C LEU A 262 7.56 5.95 6.91
N ARG A 263 6.58 6.11 7.81
CA ARG A 263 6.37 7.34 8.60
C ARG A 263 7.64 7.75 9.35
N LYS A 264 8.24 6.83 10.10
CA LYS A 264 9.50 7.05 10.83
C LYS A 264 10.67 7.42 9.92
N THR A 265 10.71 6.87 8.71
CA THR A 265 11.76 7.20 7.73
C THR A 265 11.60 8.64 7.22
N VAL A 266 10.35 9.09 7.02
CA VAL A 266 10.02 10.47 6.61
C VAL A 266 10.30 11.45 7.76
N GLU A 267 9.85 11.16 8.97
CA GLU A 267 10.14 11.95 10.19
C GLU A 267 11.65 12.16 10.36
N HIS A 268 12.44 11.08 10.28
CA HIS A 268 13.89 11.15 10.41
C HIS A 268 14.55 12.05 9.34
N PHE A 269 14.02 12.02 8.11
CA PHE A 269 14.47 12.92 7.05
C PHE A 269 14.15 14.38 7.36
N LEU A 270 12.94 14.67 7.83
CA LEU A 270 12.51 16.04 8.15
C LEU A 270 13.34 16.65 9.29
N GLU A 271 13.60 15.88 10.35
CA GLU A 271 14.48 16.27 11.47
C GLU A 271 15.91 16.60 11.00
N ASN A 272 16.38 15.94 9.93
CA ASN A 272 17.73 16.07 9.40
C ASN A 272 17.80 16.76 8.03
N LYS A 273 16.74 17.46 7.61
CA LYS A 273 16.55 18.04 6.27
C LYS A 273 17.77 18.81 5.77
N LEU A 274 18.37 19.65 6.63
CA LEU A 274 19.56 20.43 6.30
C LEU A 274 20.80 19.58 5.97
N LYS A 275 20.95 18.39 6.56
CA LYS A 275 22.08 17.49 6.29
C LYS A 275 21.97 16.84 4.91
N TYR A 276 20.76 16.40 4.54
CA TYR A 276 20.50 15.78 3.23
C TYR A 276 20.57 16.79 2.09
N LEU A 277 20.12 18.04 2.31
CA LEU A 277 20.11 19.09 1.29
C LEU A 277 21.49 19.76 1.08
N LYS A 278 22.38 19.78 2.08
CA LYS A 278 23.70 20.48 2.01
C LYS A 278 24.80 19.73 1.24
N THR A 279 24.49 18.65 0.54
CA THR A 279 25.47 17.79 -0.14
C THR A 279 25.99 18.38 -1.47
N LYS A 280 26.56 19.61 -1.43
CA LYS A 280 27.47 20.13 -2.47
C LYS A 280 28.93 20.19 -2.01
N SER A 281 29.23 20.03 -0.72
CA SER A 281 30.60 20.08 -0.20
C SER A 281 31.20 18.70 0.00
N LYS A 282 32.02 18.28 -0.97
CA LYS A 282 32.98 17.18 -0.84
C LYS A 282 33.89 17.43 0.37
N LYS A 283 33.62 16.80 1.53
CA LYS A 283 34.58 16.21 2.50
C LYS A 283 33.92 16.00 3.87
N LYS A 284 34.11 14.79 4.43
CA LYS A 284 33.73 14.30 5.77
C LYS A 284 32.27 13.86 5.98
N PHE A 285 31.89 12.75 5.35
CA PHE A 285 30.91 11.80 5.91
C PHE A 285 31.64 10.50 6.28
N LYS A 286 32.41 10.53 7.38
CA LYS A 286 33.06 9.35 7.97
C LYS A 286 33.15 9.53 9.48
N THR A 287 32.02 9.53 10.17
CA THR A 287 31.87 9.10 11.59
C THR A 287 30.40 9.24 11.98
N GLN A 288 29.86 8.21 12.63
CA GLN A 288 28.44 8.02 13.00
C GLN A 288 27.46 7.64 11.87
N GLN A 289 27.74 6.51 11.20
CA GLN A 289 26.69 5.64 10.67
C GLN A 289 26.64 4.37 11.54
N GLN A 290 25.93 4.45 12.67
CA GLN A 290 25.31 3.28 13.27
C GLN A 290 23.84 3.67 13.51
N ASN A 291 22.95 3.04 12.75
CA ASN A 291 21.50 2.93 12.94
C ASN A 291 20.48 3.88 12.27
N GLY A 292 20.78 4.57 11.14
CA GLY A 292 19.69 5.27 10.41
C GLY A 292 19.98 5.61 8.96
N SER A 293 18.97 5.39 8.10
CA SER A 293 18.86 5.83 6.68
C SER A 293 19.44 4.93 5.58
N SER A 294 19.16 3.63 5.65
CA SER A 294 19.39 2.72 4.52
C SER A 294 18.36 2.90 3.38
N CYS A 295 17.24 3.56 3.64
CA CYS A 295 16.04 3.55 2.78
C CYS A 295 15.72 4.93 2.16
N ILE A 296 16.63 5.89 2.26
CA ILE A 296 16.49 7.24 1.68
C ILE A 296 17.47 7.40 0.52
N TYR A 297 16.96 7.89 -0.60
CA TYR A 297 17.69 8.04 -1.85
C TYR A 297 17.57 9.49 -2.34
N THR A 298 18.65 10.24 -2.31
CA THR A 298 18.67 11.66 -2.76
C THR A 298 19.18 11.79 -4.20
N GLY A 299 18.60 12.69 -4.99
CA GLY A 299 19.07 12.95 -6.37
C GLY A 299 18.58 11.91 -7.38
N VAL A 300 17.42 11.31 -7.11
CA VAL A 300 16.75 10.41 -8.04
C VAL A 300 16.12 11.26 -9.13
N THR A 301 16.35 10.95 -10.40
CA THR A 301 15.80 11.73 -11.51
C THR A 301 14.82 10.91 -12.33
N PHE A 302 13.79 11.58 -12.84
CA PHE A 302 12.88 10.95 -13.77
C PHE A 302 13.58 10.66 -15.11
N GLY A 303 13.41 9.46 -15.63
CA GLY A 303 14.01 9.00 -16.88
C GLY A 303 13.04 9.01 -18.04
N ARG A 304 12.06 8.11 -18.03
CA ARG A 304 11.06 7.96 -19.11
C ARG A 304 9.81 7.23 -18.61
N VAL A 305 8.72 7.32 -19.37
CA VAL A 305 7.57 6.40 -19.21
C VAL A 305 7.58 5.44 -20.40
N GLU A 306 7.40 4.15 -20.13
CA GLU A 306 7.04 3.17 -21.15
C GLU A 306 5.71 2.53 -20.76
N LYS A 307 4.96 2.03 -21.72
CA LYS A 307 3.77 1.23 -21.41
C LYS A 307 4.13 -0.24 -21.26
N SER A 308 3.61 -0.88 -20.22
CA SER A 308 3.75 -2.32 -20.02
C SER A 308 3.00 -3.11 -21.12
N ARG A 309 3.18 -4.43 -21.15
CA ARG A 309 2.36 -5.31 -22.01
C ARG A 309 0.88 -5.32 -21.65
N GLU A 310 0.56 -4.87 -20.43
CA GLU A 310 -0.80 -4.69 -19.94
C GLU A 310 -1.23 -3.20 -20.04
N ASN A 311 -0.38 -2.38 -20.70
CA ASN A 311 -0.44 -0.93 -20.91
C ASN A 311 -0.84 -0.14 -19.66
N GLU A 312 -0.24 -0.57 -18.57
CA GLU A 312 0.00 0.25 -17.40
C GLU A 312 1.23 1.13 -17.66
N ASN A 313 1.20 2.38 -17.19
CA ASN A 313 2.34 3.28 -17.30
C ASN A 313 3.46 2.81 -16.36
N VAL A 314 4.60 2.44 -16.95
CA VAL A 314 5.82 2.08 -16.24
C VAL A 314 6.74 3.29 -16.24
N HIS A 315 6.96 3.86 -15.07
CA HIS A 315 7.83 5.00 -14.88
C HIS A 315 9.24 4.52 -14.56
N PHE A 316 10.21 5.05 -15.28
CA PHE A 316 11.63 4.73 -15.11
C PHE A 316 12.31 5.89 -14.40
N PHE A 317 12.87 5.63 -13.24
CA PHE A 317 13.69 6.56 -12.48
C PHE A 317 15.17 6.16 -12.54
N LYS A 318 16.05 7.15 -12.53
CA LYS A 318 17.50 6.96 -12.49
C LYS A 318 18.00 7.21 -11.06
N LEU A 319 18.63 6.20 -10.48
CA LEU A 319 19.31 6.28 -9.19
C LEU A 319 20.70 6.92 -9.36
N PRO A 320 21.16 7.74 -8.39
CA PRO A 320 22.52 8.30 -8.41
C PRO A 320 23.59 7.21 -8.44
N GLN A 321 24.66 7.44 -9.19
CA GLN A 321 25.80 6.52 -9.28
C GLN A 321 26.45 6.21 -7.93
N GLU A 322 26.43 7.17 -6.99
CA GLU A 322 26.93 6.95 -5.63
C GLU A 322 26.11 5.90 -4.87
N THR A 323 24.79 5.92 -5.01
CA THR A 323 23.89 4.90 -4.43
C THR A 323 24.15 3.55 -5.06
N VAL A 324 24.26 3.51 -6.40
CA VAL A 324 24.45 2.26 -7.14
C VAL A 324 25.75 1.56 -6.74
N LYS A 325 26.85 2.30 -6.55
CA LYS A 325 28.16 1.75 -6.15
C LYS A 325 28.22 1.27 -4.70
N LYS A 326 27.39 1.81 -3.80
CA LYS A 326 27.38 1.45 -2.38
C LYS A 326 26.65 0.13 -2.10
N VAL A 327 25.75 -0.29 -2.99
CA VAL A 327 24.88 -1.46 -2.76
C VAL A 327 25.31 -2.62 -3.65
N ASN A 328 25.48 -3.80 -3.06
CA ASN A 328 25.66 -5.02 -3.83
C ASN A 328 24.31 -5.54 -4.36
N TRP A 329 23.86 -5.01 -5.49
CA TRP A 329 22.57 -5.36 -6.12
C TRP A 329 22.42 -6.84 -6.47
N THR A 330 23.53 -7.58 -6.61
CA THR A 330 23.45 -9.03 -6.88
C THR A 330 22.93 -9.83 -5.69
N LYS A 331 23.08 -9.34 -4.45
CA LYS A 331 22.65 -10.02 -3.22
C LYS A 331 21.61 -9.23 -2.42
N SER A 332 21.38 -7.96 -2.76
CA SER A 332 20.50 -7.06 -2.04
C SER A 332 19.02 -7.50 -2.08
N LYS A 333 18.33 -7.30 -0.96
CA LYS A 333 16.86 -7.39 -0.83
C LYS A 333 16.16 -6.03 -0.94
N LYS A 334 16.90 -4.96 -1.29
CA LYS A 334 16.31 -3.63 -1.53
C LYS A 334 15.61 -3.55 -2.87
N LEU A 335 14.57 -2.72 -2.94
CA LEU A 335 13.78 -2.44 -4.13
C LEU A 335 13.35 -3.75 -4.82
N LEU A 336 12.85 -4.71 -4.02
CA LEU A 336 12.20 -5.92 -4.54
C LEU A 336 10.95 -5.50 -5.32
N PRO A 337 10.57 -6.18 -6.41
CA PRO A 337 9.30 -5.93 -7.08
C PRO A 337 8.16 -6.05 -6.07
N GLY A 338 7.26 -5.06 -6.06
CA GLY A 338 6.18 -5.00 -5.08
C GLY A 338 6.49 -4.18 -3.82
N CYS A 339 7.67 -3.55 -3.70
CA CYS A 339 7.97 -2.61 -2.63
C CYS A 339 7.28 -1.26 -2.89
N LEU A 340 6.71 -0.67 -1.84
CA LEU A 340 6.20 0.70 -1.88
C LEU A 340 7.36 1.69 -1.76
N VAL A 341 7.38 2.68 -2.63
CA VAL A 341 8.29 3.82 -2.60
C VAL A 341 7.50 5.13 -2.64
N MET A 342 8.01 6.15 -1.97
CA MET A 342 7.47 7.51 -1.99
C MET A 342 8.51 8.45 -2.62
N PHE A 343 8.09 9.28 -3.56
CA PHE A 343 8.92 10.33 -4.16
C PHE A 343 8.40 11.70 -3.75
N THR A 344 9.31 12.64 -3.47
CA THR A 344 9.01 14.06 -3.27
C THR A 344 10.11 14.92 -3.89
N SER A 345 9.73 16.05 -4.49
CA SER A 345 10.67 17.04 -5.04
C SER A 345 10.76 18.33 -4.20
N ASP A 346 9.82 18.53 -3.28
CA ASP A 346 9.58 19.74 -2.51
C ASP A 346 9.76 19.51 -0.99
N CYS A 347 10.46 18.44 -0.63
CA CYS A 347 10.73 18.07 0.76
C CYS A 347 9.46 17.77 1.57
N CYS A 348 8.58 16.94 1.00
CA CYS A 348 7.34 16.42 1.59
C CYS A 348 6.21 17.46 1.68
N GLU A 349 6.12 18.39 0.73
CA GLU A 349 4.88 19.17 0.52
C GLU A 349 3.94 18.41 -0.41
N THR A 350 4.52 17.72 -1.41
CA THR A 350 3.82 16.76 -2.26
C THR A 350 4.54 15.42 -2.28
N ALA A 351 3.76 14.36 -2.53
CA ALA A 351 4.25 13.00 -2.60
C ALA A 351 3.64 12.22 -3.76
N ILE A 352 4.46 11.38 -4.38
CA ILE A 352 4.05 10.38 -5.37
C ILE A 352 4.36 9.00 -4.79
N PHE A 353 3.33 8.18 -4.61
CA PHE A 353 3.48 6.81 -4.17
C PHE A 353 3.50 5.87 -5.36
N ALA A 354 4.46 4.95 -5.37
CA ALA A 354 4.63 4.01 -6.45
C ALA A 354 5.07 2.64 -5.94
N THR A 355 4.75 1.59 -6.69
CA THR A 355 5.22 0.24 -6.44
C THR A 355 6.32 -0.13 -7.42
N THR A 356 7.43 -0.69 -6.93
CA THR A 356 8.53 -1.16 -7.78
C THR A 356 8.11 -2.34 -8.66
N LEU A 357 8.61 -2.39 -9.90
CA LEU A 357 8.27 -3.42 -10.88
C LEU A 357 9.48 -4.26 -11.29
N ALA A 358 9.22 -5.53 -11.65
CA ALA A 358 10.21 -6.37 -12.32
C ALA A 358 10.17 -6.13 -13.85
N PRO A 359 11.30 -6.28 -14.56
CA PRO A 359 11.29 -6.34 -16.02
C PRO A 359 10.44 -7.54 -16.51
N PRO A 360 9.74 -7.42 -17.65
CA PRO A 360 8.99 -8.53 -18.21
C PRO A 360 9.90 -9.71 -18.49
N PHE A 361 9.55 -10.87 -17.92
CA PHE A 361 10.36 -12.08 -17.92
C PHE A 361 10.61 -12.58 -19.36
N ARG A 362 11.88 -12.59 -19.77
CA ARG A 362 12.41 -13.54 -20.75
C ARG A 362 13.42 -14.37 -19.99
N GLU A 363 13.26 -15.69 -19.97
CA GLU A 363 14.27 -16.59 -19.40
C GLU A 363 15.62 -16.27 -20.01
N THR A 364 16.47 -15.60 -19.25
CA THR A 364 17.87 -15.46 -19.62
C THR A 364 18.52 -16.80 -19.32
N LYS A 365 19.18 -17.40 -20.32
CA LYS A 365 19.99 -18.64 -20.19
C LYS A 365 21.04 -18.59 -19.07
N THR A 366 21.30 -17.41 -18.50
CA THR A 366 22.30 -17.13 -17.46
C THR A 366 21.78 -17.20 -16.03
N GLY A 367 20.47 -17.35 -15.78
CA GLY A 367 19.89 -17.47 -14.43
C GLY A 367 19.97 -16.21 -13.54
N ILE A 368 20.37 -15.06 -14.09
CA ILE A 368 20.49 -13.79 -13.36
C ILE A 368 19.15 -13.05 -13.39
N ASP A 369 18.61 -12.69 -12.23
CA ASP A 369 17.40 -11.87 -12.09
C ASP A 369 17.55 -10.55 -12.89
N PRO A 370 16.77 -10.32 -13.96
CA PRO A 370 16.93 -9.18 -14.87
C PRO A 370 16.77 -7.83 -14.17
N ARG A 371 16.04 -7.78 -13.05
CA ARG A 371 15.96 -6.58 -12.20
C ARG A 371 17.31 -6.19 -11.61
N ARG A 372 18.10 -7.16 -11.15
CA ARG A 372 19.40 -6.90 -10.51
C ARG A 372 20.36 -6.23 -11.50
N LYS A 373 20.25 -6.57 -12.78
CA LYS A 373 21.01 -5.95 -13.86
C LYS A 373 20.63 -4.47 -14.04
N GLU A 374 19.33 -4.15 -14.09
CA GLU A 374 18.89 -2.77 -14.24
C GLU A 374 19.22 -1.89 -13.03
N LEU A 375 19.01 -2.40 -11.81
CA LEU A 375 19.39 -1.68 -10.58
C LEU A 375 20.91 -1.43 -10.52
N SER A 376 21.73 -2.38 -10.99
CA SER A 376 23.18 -2.18 -11.10
C SER A 376 23.59 -1.13 -12.15
N GLN A 377 22.69 -0.82 -13.08
CA GLN A 377 22.85 0.28 -14.04
C GLN A 377 22.22 1.58 -13.53
N GLY A 378 21.64 1.57 -12.33
CA GLY A 378 20.93 2.70 -11.73
C GLY A 378 19.54 2.95 -12.32
N VAL A 379 18.89 1.96 -12.93
CA VAL A 379 17.54 2.09 -13.48
C VAL A 379 16.54 1.42 -12.57
N LEU A 380 15.52 2.16 -12.14
CA LEU A 380 14.41 1.70 -11.31
C LEU A 380 13.10 1.80 -12.09
N ARG A 381 12.33 0.72 -12.13
CA ARG A 381 10.97 0.69 -12.72
C ARG A 381 9.93 0.77 -11.61
N VAL A 382 8.92 1.61 -11.78
CA VAL A 382 7.80 1.72 -10.85
C VAL A 382 6.47 1.88 -11.58
N SER A 383 5.38 1.45 -10.94
CA SER A 383 4.00 1.80 -11.27
C SER A 383 3.50 2.82 -10.26
N ILE A 384 2.94 3.96 -10.71
CA ILE A 384 2.38 4.95 -9.80
C ILE A 384 1.05 4.41 -9.24
N GLU A 385 0.89 4.46 -7.93
CA GLU A 385 -0.34 4.04 -7.25
C GLU A 385 -1.22 5.25 -6.89
N THR A 386 -0.63 6.31 -6.31
CA THR A 386 -1.33 7.56 -5.93
C THR A 386 -0.38 8.77 -5.96
N GLY A 387 -0.93 9.99 -6.08
CA GLY A 387 -0.17 11.25 -6.09
C GLY A 387 -0.52 12.15 -7.28
N VAL A 388 0.21 13.26 -7.47
CA VAL A 388 0.00 14.20 -8.59
C VAL A 388 0.11 13.44 -9.92
N ASN A 389 -0.91 13.57 -10.77
CA ASN A 389 -1.06 12.81 -12.04
C ASN A 389 0.12 12.96 -13.03
N HIS A 390 1.05 13.88 -12.77
CA HIS A 390 2.20 14.16 -13.64
C HIS A 390 3.51 14.13 -12.84
N VAL A 391 4.37 13.16 -13.17
CA VAL A 391 5.78 13.20 -12.74
C VAL A 391 6.47 14.31 -13.52
N VAL A 392 6.89 15.35 -12.81
CA VAL A 392 7.59 16.49 -13.41
C VAL A 392 8.99 16.05 -13.87
N LYS A 393 9.26 16.23 -15.16
CA LYS A 393 10.56 15.93 -15.77
C LYS A 393 11.61 16.94 -15.26
N ASN A 394 12.89 16.58 -15.27
CA ASN A 394 14.03 17.42 -14.82
C ASN A 394 14.08 17.81 -13.33
N LEU A 395 13.17 17.31 -12.48
CA LEU A 395 13.30 17.48 -11.03
C LEU A 395 14.22 16.42 -10.42
N ASN A 396 14.89 16.84 -9.34
CA ASN A 396 15.57 15.93 -8.44
C ASN A 396 14.59 15.50 -7.35
N TYR A 397 14.28 14.22 -7.30
CA TYR A 397 13.44 13.62 -6.29
C TYR A 397 14.28 13.06 -5.15
N ILE A 398 13.69 13.12 -3.96
CA ILE A 398 14.04 12.34 -2.80
C ILE A 398 13.08 11.16 -2.78
N MET A 399 13.64 9.95 -2.79
CA MET A 399 12.85 8.72 -2.76
C MET A 399 13.05 8.01 -1.43
N PHE A 400 11.94 7.57 -0.85
CA PHE A 400 11.87 6.78 0.37
C PHE A 400 11.42 5.36 0.00
N GLU A 401 12.19 4.36 0.41
CA GLU A 401 11.81 2.94 0.33
C GLU A 401 11.12 2.54 1.63
N CYS A 402 9.95 1.89 1.53
CA CYS A 402 9.35 1.24 2.68
C CYS A 402 10.13 -0.03 3.04
N GLU A 403 10.56 -0.14 4.30
CA GLU A 403 11.29 -1.33 4.78
C GLU A 403 10.43 -2.60 4.78
N ALA A 404 9.12 -2.44 4.97
CA ALA A 404 8.16 -3.53 4.90
C ALA A 404 7.87 -3.91 3.44
N TYR A 405 7.81 -5.22 3.15
CA TYR A 405 7.55 -5.72 1.80
C TYR A 405 6.06 -5.58 1.42
N PHE A 406 5.71 -4.43 0.84
CA PHE A 406 4.33 -4.00 0.60
C PHE A 406 3.46 -5.00 -0.18
N GLU A 407 3.98 -5.73 -1.16
CA GLU A 407 3.17 -6.72 -1.91
C GLU A 407 2.58 -7.82 -1.02
N ALA A 408 3.26 -8.19 0.08
CA ALA A 408 2.68 -9.10 1.06
C ALA A 408 1.53 -8.48 1.85
N TYR A 409 1.47 -7.16 2.03
CA TYR A 409 0.40 -6.46 2.74
C TYR A 409 -0.76 -6.11 1.80
N ARG A 410 -0.46 -5.64 0.59
CA ARG A 410 -1.43 -5.13 -0.39
C ARG A 410 -2.61 -6.06 -0.61
N TYR A 411 -2.36 -7.32 -0.98
CA TYR A 411 -3.45 -8.26 -1.28
C TYR A 411 -4.21 -8.69 -0.02
N ASN A 412 -3.52 -8.80 1.11
CA ASN A 412 -4.15 -9.13 2.38
C ASN A 412 -5.10 -8.02 2.84
N LEU A 413 -4.66 -6.76 2.76
CA LEU A 413 -5.48 -5.59 3.08
C LEU A 413 -6.68 -5.46 2.14
N ASP A 414 -6.47 -5.66 0.82
CA ASP A 414 -7.55 -5.64 -0.17
C ASP A 414 -8.63 -6.70 0.12
N ILE A 415 -8.21 -7.91 0.49
CA ILE A 415 -9.14 -8.98 0.85
C ILE A 415 -9.82 -8.67 2.17
N LEU A 416 -9.12 -8.19 3.20
CA LEU A 416 -9.77 -7.83 4.48
C LEU A 416 -10.90 -6.81 4.25
N GLN A 417 -10.72 -5.84 3.34
CA GLN A 417 -11.75 -4.86 2.99
C GLN A 417 -12.94 -5.43 2.21
N LYS A 418 -12.74 -6.48 1.41
CA LYS A 418 -13.77 -7.00 0.49
C LYS A 418 -14.38 -8.32 0.93
N THR A 419 -13.68 -9.06 1.80
CA THR A 419 -14.00 -10.44 2.13
C THR A 419 -15.38 -10.57 2.74
N ARG A 420 -16.01 -11.70 2.41
CA ARG A 420 -17.31 -12.13 2.88
C ARG A 420 -17.21 -13.48 3.58
N ILE A 421 -16.00 -13.91 3.97
CA ILE A 421 -15.76 -15.21 4.60
C ILE A 421 -16.65 -15.48 5.82
N PHE A 422 -17.04 -14.44 6.55
CA PHE A 422 -17.91 -14.54 7.73
C PHE A 422 -19.40 -14.27 7.45
N LYS A 423 -19.80 -14.04 6.19
CA LYS A 423 -21.22 -13.92 5.84
C LYS A 423 -21.90 -15.30 5.96
N ASN A 424 -23.19 -15.29 6.32
CA ASN A 424 -24.03 -16.49 6.47
C ASN A 424 -23.57 -17.48 7.55
N GLU A 425 -23.03 -17.01 8.68
CA GLU A 425 -22.61 -17.86 9.81
C GLU A 425 -21.66 -18.99 9.36
N SER A 426 -20.62 -18.63 8.60
CA SER A 426 -19.64 -19.63 8.16
C SER A 426 -19.05 -20.36 9.36
N ARG A 427 -18.81 -21.68 9.24
CA ARG A 427 -18.34 -22.51 10.37
C ARG A 427 -17.02 -22.02 10.95
N ILE A 428 -16.21 -21.33 10.17
CA ILE A 428 -14.94 -20.78 10.64
C ILE A 428 -15.15 -19.54 11.53
N THR A 429 -16.28 -18.83 11.38
CA THR A 429 -16.70 -17.71 12.23
C THR A 429 -16.75 -18.12 13.69
N LYS A 430 -17.29 -19.30 13.99
CA LYS A 430 -17.42 -19.77 15.38
C LYS A 430 -16.08 -19.95 16.08
N PHE A 431 -15.03 -20.29 15.33
CA PHE A 431 -13.68 -20.44 15.88
C PHE A 431 -12.96 -19.10 15.93
N ILE A 432 -12.99 -18.33 14.84
CA ILE A 432 -12.19 -17.11 14.68
C ILE A 432 -12.80 -15.94 15.44
N VAL A 433 -14.10 -15.70 15.28
CA VAL A 433 -14.80 -14.53 15.81
C VAL A 433 -15.43 -14.85 17.17
N GLU A 434 -16.14 -15.96 17.29
CA GLU A 434 -16.89 -16.32 18.52
C GLU A 434 -16.03 -17.05 19.57
N ALA A 435 -14.80 -17.45 19.21
CA ALA A 435 -13.87 -18.16 20.10
C ALA A 435 -14.46 -19.44 20.73
N SER A 436 -15.32 -20.14 20.00
CA SER A 436 -15.92 -21.41 20.43
C SER A 436 -14.89 -22.53 20.44
N SER A 437 -14.83 -23.27 21.56
CA SER A 437 -14.02 -24.49 21.68
C SER A 437 -14.73 -25.75 21.17
N LEU A 438 -16.00 -25.63 20.75
CA LEU A 438 -16.81 -26.76 20.29
C LEU A 438 -16.47 -27.11 18.84
N VAL A 439 -15.65 -28.15 18.69
CA VAL A 439 -15.21 -28.70 17.40
C VAL A 439 -16.05 -29.93 17.04
N ASP A 440 -16.77 -29.87 15.92
CA ASP A 440 -17.53 -31.00 15.38
C ASP A 440 -16.71 -31.81 14.36
N ILE A 441 -17.29 -32.95 13.93
CA ILE A 441 -16.86 -33.64 12.71
C ILE A 441 -17.02 -32.76 11.45
N PRO A 442 -16.18 -32.92 10.41
CA PRO A 442 -16.29 -32.17 9.17
C PRO A 442 -17.67 -32.29 8.51
N ASN A 443 -18.17 -31.19 7.94
CA ASN A 443 -19.52 -31.14 7.39
C ASN A 443 -19.77 -32.14 6.24
N TYR A 444 -18.76 -32.40 5.41
CA TYR A 444 -18.88 -33.42 4.37
C TYR A 444 -19.08 -34.83 4.93
N ALA A 445 -18.65 -35.10 6.17
CA ALA A 445 -18.92 -36.36 6.87
C ALA A 445 -20.36 -36.46 7.39
N LYS A 446 -21.03 -35.32 7.63
CA LYS A 446 -22.43 -35.27 8.11
C LYS A 446 -23.46 -35.52 6.99
N ARG A 447 -23.07 -35.40 5.72
CA ARG A 447 -23.98 -35.47 4.54
C ARG A 447 -24.36 -36.88 4.08
N MET A 448 -23.97 -37.93 4.81
CA MET A 448 -24.34 -39.31 4.48
C MET A 448 -25.86 -39.53 4.62
N LYS A 449 -26.43 -40.45 3.81
CA LYS A 449 -27.85 -40.84 3.89
C LYS A 449 -28.16 -41.37 5.29
N LYS A 450 -29.36 -41.05 5.82
CA LYS A 450 -29.85 -41.52 7.12
C LYS A 450 -29.71 -43.06 7.20
N GLY A 451 -28.89 -43.56 8.12
CA GLY A 451 -28.65 -45.00 8.32
C GLY A 451 -27.32 -45.55 7.77
N THR A 452 -26.52 -44.77 7.05
CA THR A 452 -25.18 -45.19 6.57
C THR A 452 -24.09 -44.64 7.49
N ARG A 453 -23.15 -45.50 7.92
CA ARG A 453 -21.97 -45.07 8.70
C ARG A 453 -20.96 -44.39 7.77
N ALA A 454 -20.45 -43.22 8.17
CA ALA A 454 -19.38 -42.54 7.47
C ALA A 454 -18.05 -43.22 7.80
N GLU A 455 -17.50 -44.00 6.86
CA GLU A 455 -16.24 -44.73 7.07
C GLU A 455 -15.12 -44.21 6.16
N LEU A 456 -13.94 -44.00 6.72
CA LEU A 456 -12.73 -43.66 5.97
C LEU A 456 -11.94 -44.93 5.62
N VAL A 457 -11.52 -45.06 4.37
CA VAL A 457 -10.52 -46.05 3.94
C VAL A 457 -9.13 -45.56 4.35
N LEU A 458 -8.34 -46.41 5.00
CA LEU A 458 -6.98 -46.11 5.40
C LEU A 458 -5.98 -46.40 4.27
N PRO A 459 -4.81 -45.71 4.22
CA PRO A 459 -3.85 -45.85 3.12
C PRO A 459 -2.94 -47.08 3.27
N PHE A 460 -3.51 -48.21 3.67
CA PHE A 460 -2.86 -49.52 3.72
C PHE A 460 -3.91 -50.64 3.60
N GLN A 461 -3.46 -51.84 3.29
CA GLN A 461 -4.30 -53.03 3.17
C GLN A 461 -3.81 -54.13 4.11
N VAL A 462 -4.73 -54.97 4.57
CA VAL A 462 -4.41 -56.18 5.34
C VAL A 462 -4.94 -57.37 4.57
N SER A 463 -4.05 -58.32 4.25
CA SER A 463 -4.39 -59.50 3.45
C SER A 463 -5.05 -59.18 2.10
N GLY A 464 -4.69 -58.04 1.49
CA GLY A 464 -5.22 -57.57 0.20
C GLY A 464 -6.54 -56.79 0.28
N GLU A 465 -7.15 -56.67 1.47
CA GLU A 465 -8.41 -55.95 1.67
C GLU A 465 -8.18 -54.54 2.23
N PRO A 466 -8.94 -53.53 1.79
CA PRO A 466 -8.87 -52.18 2.33
C PRO A 466 -9.43 -52.12 3.76
N VAL A 467 -8.72 -51.44 4.65
CA VAL A 467 -9.17 -51.23 6.04
C VAL A 467 -10.00 -49.96 6.13
N THR A 468 -11.20 -50.05 6.72
CA THR A 468 -12.07 -48.88 6.96
C THR A 468 -12.21 -48.55 8.44
N VAL A 469 -12.45 -47.27 8.76
CA VAL A 469 -12.67 -46.79 10.12
C VAL A 469 -13.85 -45.82 10.21
N PRO A 470 -14.73 -45.94 11.22
CA PRO A 470 -15.91 -45.08 11.35
C PRO A 470 -15.54 -43.69 11.90
N LEU A 471 -16.04 -42.62 11.29
CA LEU A 471 -15.84 -41.24 11.76
C LEU A 471 -16.65 -40.89 13.01
N SER A 472 -17.84 -41.48 13.17
CA SER A 472 -18.71 -41.22 14.31
C SER A 472 -18.33 -42.00 15.58
N GLN A 473 -17.59 -43.10 15.43
CA GLN A 473 -17.22 -44.03 16.51
C GLN A 473 -15.71 -44.19 16.57
N THR A 474 -15.01 -43.11 16.88
CA THR A 474 -13.54 -43.07 16.83
C THR A 474 -12.87 -44.01 17.83
N GLN A 475 -13.59 -44.55 18.82
CA GLN A 475 -13.09 -45.58 19.73
C GLN A 475 -12.95 -46.96 19.09
N GLU A 476 -13.65 -47.23 17.99
CA GLU A 476 -13.58 -48.51 17.25
C GLU A 476 -12.36 -48.58 16.30
N TRP A 477 -11.51 -47.55 16.25
CA TRP A 477 -10.35 -47.52 15.37
C TRP A 477 -9.29 -48.54 15.84
N PRO A 478 -8.75 -49.39 14.94
CA PRO A 478 -7.76 -50.39 15.29
C PRO A 478 -6.38 -49.75 15.53
N GLU A 479 -6.21 -49.12 16.69
CA GLU A 479 -5.07 -48.27 17.04
C GLU A 479 -3.71 -48.94 16.81
N TYR A 480 -3.50 -50.16 17.32
CA TYR A 480 -2.24 -50.89 17.14
C TYR A 480 -1.91 -51.13 15.67
N LEU A 481 -2.90 -51.54 14.89
CA LEU A 481 -2.74 -51.79 13.46
C LEU A 481 -2.36 -50.50 12.72
N ILE A 482 -3.07 -49.39 12.97
CA ILE A 482 -2.81 -48.10 12.33
C ILE A 482 -1.41 -47.61 12.66
N LYS A 483 -1.01 -47.64 13.95
CA LYS A 483 0.33 -47.23 14.38
C LYS A 483 1.42 -48.05 13.71
N SER A 484 1.28 -49.38 13.67
CA SER A 484 2.28 -50.27 13.07
C SER A 484 2.40 -50.11 11.56
N GLN A 485 1.29 -49.99 10.83
CA GLN A 485 1.28 -49.91 9.36
C GLN A 485 1.69 -48.52 8.86
N LEU A 486 1.32 -47.45 9.57
CA LEU A 486 1.66 -46.08 9.20
C LEU A 486 2.94 -45.56 9.87
N GLY A 487 3.59 -46.36 10.72
CA GLY A 487 4.79 -45.96 11.46
C GLY A 487 4.57 -44.76 12.39
N LEU A 488 3.41 -44.69 13.04
CA LEU A 488 3.04 -43.56 13.92
C LEU A 488 3.35 -43.89 15.38
N ASP A 489 3.91 -42.91 16.10
CA ASP A 489 3.91 -42.93 17.57
C ASP A 489 2.52 -42.59 18.15
N ASP A 490 2.35 -42.72 19.47
CA ASP A 490 1.06 -42.46 20.13
C ASP A 490 0.56 -41.02 19.91
N ASN A 491 1.44 -40.01 19.96
CA ASN A 491 1.04 -38.61 19.79
C ASN A 491 0.72 -38.31 18.32
N GLN A 492 1.51 -38.85 17.40
CA GLN A 492 1.28 -38.78 15.96
C GLN A 492 -0.04 -39.48 15.59
N TYR A 493 -0.36 -40.63 16.19
CA TYR A 493 -1.65 -41.29 16.00
C TYR A 493 -2.83 -40.44 16.49
N GLN A 494 -2.72 -39.82 17.67
CA GLN A 494 -3.76 -38.90 18.14
C GLN A 494 -3.91 -37.68 17.22
N ALA A 495 -2.80 -37.12 16.72
CA ALA A 495 -2.82 -36.03 15.74
C ALA A 495 -3.48 -36.45 14.41
N TYR A 496 -3.11 -37.63 13.88
CA TYR A 496 -3.69 -38.23 12.69
C TYR A 496 -5.21 -38.41 12.84
N LYS A 497 -5.64 -39.06 13.92
CA LYS A 497 -7.04 -39.33 14.24
C LYS A 497 -7.83 -38.03 14.38
N ARG A 498 -7.29 -37.04 15.10
CA ARG A 498 -7.94 -35.73 15.31
C ARG A 498 -8.09 -34.97 14.00
N ALA A 499 -7.06 -34.92 13.17
CA ALA A 499 -7.09 -34.22 11.89
C ALA A 499 -8.14 -34.80 10.93
N LEU A 500 -8.39 -36.11 10.96
CA LEU A 500 -9.40 -36.74 10.11
C LEU A 500 -10.84 -36.62 10.64
N THR A 501 -11.00 -36.39 11.94
CA THR A 501 -12.30 -36.45 12.64
C THR A 501 -12.81 -35.09 13.11
N SER A 502 -12.04 -34.02 12.93
CA SER A 502 -12.37 -32.68 13.42
C SER A 502 -12.42 -31.66 12.29
N GLU A 503 -13.38 -30.74 12.31
CA GLU A 503 -13.47 -29.62 11.36
C GLU A 503 -12.40 -28.54 11.61
N LEU A 504 -11.82 -28.48 12.82
CA LEU A 504 -10.63 -27.72 13.13
C LEU A 504 -9.65 -28.61 13.91
N SER A 505 -8.42 -28.73 13.42
CA SER A 505 -7.37 -29.47 14.12
C SER A 505 -6.10 -28.64 14.25
N ILE A 506 -5.47 -28.73 15.40
CA ILE A 506 -4.24 -28.03 15.76
C ILE A 506 -3.21 -29.09 16.13
N ILE A 507 -2.15 -29.18 15.35
CA ILE A 507 -1.05 -30.11 15.54
C ILE A 507 0.19 -29.30 15.86
N GLN A 508 0.67 -29.43 17.09
CA GLN A 508 1.88 -28.79 17.58
C GLN A 508 3.06 -29.75 17.54
N GLY A 509 4.25 -29.32 17.13
CA GLY A 509 5.46 -30.13 17.31
C GLY A 509 6.78 -29.38 17.15
N PRO A 510 7.78 -29.59 18.04
CA PRO A 510 9.16 -29.10 17.87
C PRO A 510 9.83 -29.49 16.53
N PRO A 511 11.01 -28.92 16.19
CA PRO A 511 11.76 -29.35 15.01
C PRO A 511 12.10 -30.85 15.13
N GLY A 512 11.98 -31.59 14.04
CA GLY A 512 12.30 -33.03 14.01
C GLY A 512 11.21 -33.98 14.54
N THR A 513 10.06 -33.50 15.05
CA THR A 513 8.98 -34.39 15.56
C THR A 513 8.05 -34.97 14.48
N GLY A 514 8.45 -34.90 13.21
CA GLY A 514 7.67 -35.46 12.10
C GLY A 514 6.42 -34.66 11.70
N LYS A 515 6.38 -33.33 11.89
CA LYS A 515 5.25 -32.47 11.44
C LYS A 515 4.88 -32.65 9.97
N THR A 516 5.88 -32.62 9.09
CA THR A 516 5.68 -32.84 7.65
C THR A 516 5.23 -34.27 7.37
N PHE A 517 5.83 -35.26 8.04
CA PHE A 517 5.45 -36.67 7.93
C PHE A 517 3.98 -36.90 8.30
N ILE A 518 3.50 -36.37 9.44
CA ILE A 518 2.09 -36.51 9.83
C ILE A 518 1.15 -35.79 8.86
N GLY A 519 1.55 -34.61 8.35
CA GLY A 519 0.81 -33.90 7.31
C GLY A 519 0.63 -34.73 6.05
N LEU A 520 1.67 -35.44 5.60
CA LEU A 520 1.60 -36.35 4.46
C LEU A 520 0.66 -37.52 4.71
N GLN A 521 0.71 -38.16 5.89
CA GLN A 521 -0.20 -39.29 6.21
C GLN A 521 -1.68 -38.85 6.25
N ILE A 522 -1.96 -37.67 6.80
CA ILE A 522 -3.29 -37.07 6.80
C ILE A 522 -3.76 -36.84 5.36
N LEU A 523 -2.95 -36.19 4.53
CA LEU A 523 -3.30 -35.89 3.14
C LEU A 523 -3.49 -37.15 2.29
N LYS A 524 -2.63 -38.16 2.43
CA LYS A 524 -2.80 -39.47 1.78
C LYS A 524 -4.17 -40.06 2.06
N THR A 525 -4.58 -40.02 3.32
CA THR A 525 -5.87 -40.58 3.75
C THR A 525 -7.04 -39.75 3.19
N LEU A 526 -6.95 -38.42 3.23
CA LEU A 526 -8.00 -37.55 2.67
C LEU A 526 -8.11 -37.70 1.14
N LEU A 527 -6.99 -37.79 0.44
CA LEU A 527 -6.96 -37.96 -1.02
C LEU A 527 -7.48 -39.34 -1.46
N LEU A 528 -7.18 -40.39 -0.70
CA LEU A 528 -7.71 -41.74 -0.96
C LEU A 528 -9.24 -41.79 -0.88
N ASN A 529 -9.83 -40.98 0.01
CA ASN A 529 -11.28 -40.94 0.24
C ASN A 529 -12.03 -39.91 -0.62
N LYS A 530 -11.39 -39.31 -1.63
CA LYS A 530 -12.04 -38.41 -2.59
C LYS A 530 -12.94 -39.14 -3.57
N THR A 531 -14.04 -38.48 -3.95
CA THR A 531 -14.98 -38.99 -4.96
C THR A 531 -14.29 -39.26 -6.29
N GLY A 532 -14.46 -40.45 -6.88
CA GLY A 532 -14.00 -40.76 -8.24
C GLY A 532 -12.68 -41.54 -8.36
N ARG A 533 -11.99 -41.88 -7.26
CA ARG A 533 -10.86 -42.82 -7.29
C ARG A 533 -11.34 -44.27 -7.34
N LYS A 534 -10.63 -45.11 -8.12
CA LYS A 534 -11.07 -46.44 -8.60
C LYS A 534 -11.25 -47.54 -7.53
N ASN A 535 -10.94 -47.29 -6.26
CA ASN A 535 -10.83 -48.32 -5.23
C ASN A 535 -11.68 -48.07 -3.97
N LEU A 536 -12.75 -47.28 -4.05
CA LEU A 536 -13.63 -47.05 -2.91
C LEU A 536 -14.65 -48.19 -2.76
N PRO A 537 -14.75 -48.85 -1.60
CA PRO A 537 -15.85 -49.77 -1.31
C PRO A 537 -17.20 -49.07 -1.47
N ASN A 538 -18.23 -49.78 -1.92
CA ASN A 538 -19.57 -49.25 -2.23
C ASN A 538 -20.32 -48.60 -1.03
N GLN A 539 -19.68 -48.44 0.14
CA GLN A 539 -20.27 -47.90 1.38
C GLN A 539 -19.38 -46.88 2.12
N SER A 540 -18.20 -46.50 1.58
CA SER A 540 -17.26 -45.59 2.26
C SER A 540 -17.62 -44.11 2.09
N LEU A 541 -17.14 -43.27 3.02
CA LEU A 541 -17.30 -41.82 2.99
C LEU A 541 -16.69 -41.25 1.72
N VAL A 542 -17.47 -40.43 1.03
CA VAL A 542 -17.07 -39.75 -0.18
C VAL A 542 -16.71 -38.30 0.16
N ILE A 543 -15.42 -38.01 0.32
CA ILE A 543 -14.93 -36.63 0.43
C ILE A 543 -15.25 -35.93 -0.90
N PRO A 544 -15.82 -34.71 -0.87
CA PRO A 544 -16.22 -34.00 -2.08
C PRO A 544 -15.06 -33.86 -3.06
N ASN A 545 -15.38 -33.95 -4.35
CA ASN A 545 -14.42 -33.75 -5.44
C ASN A 545 -14.06 -32.26 -5.63
N ALA A 546 -13.56 -31.64 -4.57
CA ALA A 546 -13.03 -30.29 -4.52
C ALA A 546 -11.55 -30.35 -4.13
N PRO A 547 -10.69 -29.45 -4.62
CA PRO A 547 -9.27 -29.48 -4.33
C PRO A 547 -8.97 -29.31 -2.83
N ILE A 548 -7.92 -29.96 -2.35
CA ILE A 548 -7.34 -29.67 -1.02
C ILE A 548 -6.34 -28.52 -1.22
N LEU A 549 -6.48 -27.45 -0.43
CA LEU A 549 -5.56 -26.32 -0.46
C LEU A 549 -4.46 -26.50 0.58
N ILE A 550 -3.21 -26.47 0.14
CA ILE A 550 -2.02 -26.48 1.00
C ILE A 550 -1.42 -25.07 1.01
N LEU A 551 -1.26 -24.52 2.21
CA LEU A 551 -0.69 -23.20 2.46
C LEU A 551 0.59 -23.33 3.28
N CYS A 552 1.65 -22.70 2.80
CA CYS A 552 2.90 -22.53 3.55
C CYS A 552 3.30 -21.05 3.61
N TYR A 553 4.15 -20.68 4.56
CA TYR A 553 4.67 -19.31 4.62
C TYR A 553 5.67 -19.03 3.49
N THR A 554 6.57 -19.98 3.22
CA THR A 554 7.66 -19.80 2.25
C THR A 554 7.51 -20.70 1.02
N ASN A 555 8.05 -20.25 -0.12
CA ASN A 555 8.14 -21.09 -1.33
C ASN A 555 8.98 -22.36 -1.08
N HIS A 556 9.97 -22.30 -0.18
CA HIS A 556 10.84 -23.44 0.08
C HIS A 556 10.10 -24.56 0.80
N ALA A 557 9.37 -24.24 1.88
CA ALA A 557 8.53 -25.18 2.60
C ALA A 557 7.46 -25.76 1.68
N LEU A 558 6.79 -24.91 0.90
CA LEU A 558 5.80 -25.35 -0.08
C LEU A 558 6.38 -26.35 -1.08
N ASP A 559 7.49 -26.00 -1.74
CA ASP A 559 8.08 -26.86 -2.76
C ASP A 559 8.53 -28.22 -2.15
N GLN A 560 9.13 -28.22 -0.96
CA GLN A 560 9.51 -29.47 -0.26
C GLN A 560 8.29 -30.34 0.06
N PHE A 561 7.22 -29.74 0.59
CA PHE A 561 6.01 -30.46 0.98
C PHE A 561 5.32 -31.09 -0.24
N LEU A 562 5.20 -30.35 -1.34
CA LEU A 562 4.56 -30.83 -2.57
C LEU A 562 5.39 -31.92 -3.28
N GLU A 563 6.72 -31.83 -3.25
CA GLU A 563 7.60 -32.88 -3.78
C GLU A 563 7.41 -34.21 -3.06
N LEU A 564 7.38 -34.18 -1.73
CA LEU A 564 7.13 -35.38 -0.92
C LEU A 564 5.74 -35.97 -1.22
N LEU A 565 4.74 -35.13 -1.43
CA LEU A 565 3.40 -35.60 -1.77
C LEU A 565 3.36 -36.27 -3.15
N LEU A 566 4.07 -35.73 -4.14
CA LEU A 566 4.19 -36.33 -5.48
C LEU A 566 4.95 -37.66 -5.47
N SER A 567 5.97 -37.81 -4.61
CA SER A 567 6.71 -39.08 -4.53
C SER A 567 5.93 -40.20 -3.85
N GLU A 568 4.88 -39.87 -3.11
CA GLU A 568 4.17 -40.79 -2.23
C GLU A 568 2.77 -41.17 -2.75
N ILE A 569 2.25 -40.46 -3.76
CA ILE A 569 0.92 -40.71 -4.33
C ILE A 569 1.03 -40.74 -5.85
N ASP A 570 0.86 -41.95 -6.41
CA ASP A 570 0.79 -42.14 -7.86
C ASP A 570 -0.42 -41.41 -8.48
N GLU A 571 -0.23 -40.91 -9.69
CA GLU A 571 -1.26 -40.21 -10.50
C GLU A 571 -1.92 -39.00 -9.80
N LEU A 572 -1.20 -38.31 -8.90
CA LEU A 572 -1.71 -37.12 -8.23
C LEU A 572 -1.82 -35.90 -9.17
N ASP A 573 -3.02 -35.37 -9.37
CA ASP A 573 -3.20 -34.10 -10.09
C ASP A 573 -2.97 -32.89 -9.17
N LEU A 574 -1.72 -32.50 -9.07
CA LEU A 574 -1.27 -31.36 -8.27
C LEU A 574 -1.04 -30.12 -9.14
N ILE A 575 -1.51 -28.97 -8.65
CA ILE A 575 -1.24 -27.66 -9.24
C ILE A 575 -0.55 -26.74 -8.21
N ARG A 576 0.67 -26.30 -8.54
CA ARG A 576 1.44 -25.34 -7.76
C ARG A 576 1.24 -23.92 -8.31
N VAL A 577 0.75 -23.00 -7.47
CA VAL A 577 0.47 -21.62 -7.86
C VAL A 577 1.40 -20.65 -7.15
N GLY A 578 2.03 -19.76 -7.93
CA GLY A 578 3.00 -18.78 -7.45
C GLY A 578 4.21 -18.71 -8.39
N GLY A 579 5.09 -17.73 -8.16
CA GLY A 579 6.37 -17.60 -8.89
C GLY A 579 7.53 -18.36 -8.24
N GLN A 580 8.70 -18.36 -8.88
CA GLN A 580 9.99 -18.74 -8.29
C GLN A 580 10.14 -20.21 -7.83
N CYS A 581 9.49 -21.15 -8.51
CA CYS A 581 9.72 -22.59 -8.30
C CYS A 581 11.14 -22.97 -8.74
N LYS A 582 11.96 -23.48 -7.81
CA LYS A 582 13.33 -23.96 -8.12
C LYS A 582 13.36 -25.44 -8.51
N SER A 583 12.35 -26.19 -8.08
CA SER A 583 12.22 -27.61 -8.39
C SER A 583 11.88 -27.83 -9.87
N GLU A 584 12.66 -28.67 -10.55
CA GLU A 584 12.39 -29.07 -11.94
C GLU A 584 11.18 -30.01 -12.04
N ILE A 585 10.90 -30.79 -11.00
CA ILE A 585 9.74 -31.70 -10.96
C ILE A 585 8.47 -30.85 -10.87
N LEU A 586 8.41 -29.93 -9.90
CA LEU A 586 7.22 -29.10 -9.67
C LEU A 586 6.94 -28.07 -10.76
N LYS A 587 7.95 -27.66 -11.55
CA LYS A 587 7.71 -26.77 -12.70
C LYS A 587 6.67 -27.34 -13.65
N ARG A 588 6.67 -28.65 -13.89
CA ARG A 588 5.68 -29.34 -14.75
C ARG A 588 4.26 -29.32 -14.17
N HIS A 589 4.15 -29.15 -12.86
CA HIS A 589 2.90 -29.04 -12.10
C HIS A 589 2.52 -27.58 -11.82
N SER A 590 3.25 -26.60 -12.37
CA SER A 590 2.92 -25.19 -12.21
C SER A 590 1.66 -24.81 -13.00
N LEU A 591 0.90 -23.83 -12.49
CA LEU A 591 -0.31 -23.35 -13.16
C LEU A 591 -0.09 -22.95 -14.64
N PRO A 592 1.00 -22.24 -15.03
CA PRO A 592 1.26 -21.93 -16.44
C PRO A 592 1.44 -23.17 -17.33
N GLU A 593 2.15 -24.20 -16.86
CA GLU A 593 2.38 -25.44 -17.61
C GLU A 593 1.09 -26.26 -17.73
N LYS A 594 0.34 -26.40 -16.63
CA LYS A 594 -0.96 -27.08 -16.63
C LYS A 594 -1.96 -26.39 -17.56
N ARG A 595 -1.94 -25.06 -17.61
CA ARG A 595 -2.75 -24.27 -18.55
C ARG A 595 -2.36 -24.56 -20.01
N ALA A 596 -1.07 -24.67 -20.32
CA ALA A 596 -0.61 -24.96 -21.68
C ALA A 596 -1.01 -26.37 -22.16
N GLN A 597 -1.10 -27.34 -21.23
CA GLN A 597 -1.50 -28.71 -21.52
C GLN A 597 -3.02 -28.88 -21.70
N MET A 598 -3.82 -27.94 -21.20
CA MET A 598 -5.28 -28.02 -21.24
C MET A 598 -5.88 -27.61 -22.60
N LYS A 599 -6.67 -28.52 -23.20
CA LYS A 599 -7.62 -28.20 -24.28
C LYS A 599 -8.98 -27.84 -23.68
N LEU A 600 -9.09 -26.74 -22.92
CA LEU A 600 -10.39 -26.33 -22.39
C LEU A 600 -11.37 -26.01 -23.54
N PRO A 601 -12.68 -26.34 -23.41
CA PRO A 601 -13.72 -25.84 -24.28
C PRO A 601 -13.77 -24.32 -24.13
N TYR A 602 -13.03 -23.69 -25.03
CA TYR A 602 -12.80 -22.26 -25.14
C TYR A 602 -14.16 -21.56 -25.23
N ILE A 603 -14.48 -20.66 -24.29
CA ILE A 603 -15.60 -19.70 -24.44
C ILE A 603 -15.24 -18.81 -25.63
N LYS A 604 -15.65 -19.24 -26.83
CA LYS A 604 -15.17 -18.72 -28.12
C LYS A 604 -15.64 -17.30 -28.40
N ASP A 605 -16.77 -16.87 -27.86
CA ASP A 605 -17.40 -15.66 -28.40
C ASP A 605 -17.08 -14.41 -27.54
N GLY A 606 -17.21 -14.49 -26.21
CA GLY A 606 -16.86 -13.36 -25.33
C GLY A 606 -15.37 -13.03 -25.30
N LYS A 607 -14.51 -14.05 -25.11
CA LYS A 607 -13.05 -13.86 -25.02
C LYS A 607 -12.42 -13.42 -26.34
N LYS A 608 -12.90 -13.93 -27.49
CA LYS A 608 -12.42 -13.44 -28.79
C LYS A 608 -12.81 -12.00 -29.03
N ASN A 609 -14.00 -11.58 -28.62
CA ASN A 609 -14.44 -10.20 -28.81
C ASN A 609 -13.58 -9.24 -27.98
N PHE A 610 -13.38 -9.50 -26.68
CA PHE A 610 -12.49 -8.67 -25.86
C PHE A 610 -11.03 -8.75 -26.31
N TYR A 611 -10.54 -9.93 -26.70
CA TYR A 611 -9.17 -10.07 -27.20
C TYR A 611 -8.97 -9.33 -28.53
N ARG A 612 -9.92 -9.42 -29.47
CA ARG A 612 -9.90 -8.65 -30.73
C ARG A 612 -10.02 -7.15 -30.48
N GLN A 613 -10.87 -6.75 -29.52
CA GLN A 613 -11.03 -5.36 -29.13
C GLN A 613 -9.73 -4.82 -28.53
N VAL A 614 -9.11 -5.53 -27.59
CA VAL A 614 -7.79 -5.20 -27.04
C VAL A 614 -6.75 -5.14 -28.15
N GLN A 615 -6.66 -6.13 -29.03
CA GLN A 615 -5.70 -6.13 -30.15
C GLN A 615 -5.92 -4.97 -31.13
N SER A 616 -7.18 -4.65 -31.45
CA SER A 616 -7.55 -3.56 -32.34
C SER A 616 -7.18 -2.21 -31.73
N LEU A 617 -7.54 -1.99 -30.46
CA LEU A 617 -7.21 -0.76 -29.72
C LEU A 617 -5.70 -0.64 -29.45
N GLU A 618 -5.00 -1.72 -29.12
CA GLU A 618 -3.53 -1.75 -28.98
C GLU A 618 -2.83 -1.44 -30.30
N LYS A 619 -3.38 -1.93 -31.42
CA LYS A 619 -2.88 -1.59 -32.75
C LYS A 619 -3.11 -0.11 -33.05
N GLN A 620 -4.33 0.40 -32.90
CA GLN A 620 -4.65 1.82 -33.08
C GLN A 620 -3.76 2.72 -32.20
N LEU A 621 -3.56 2.34 -30.95
CA LEU A 621 -2.67 3.05 -30.04
C LEU A 621 -1.23 3.02 -30.51
N SER A 622 -0.74 1.86 -30.97
CA SER A 622 0.62 1.74 -31.51
C SER A 622 0.80 2.58 -32.77
N ASP A 623 -0.21 2.65 -33.63
CA ASP A 623 -0.20 3.46 -34.84
C ASP A 623 -0.11 4.95 -34.46
N VAL A 624 -1.02 5.43 -33.59
CA VAL A 624 -1.00 6.83 -33.09
C VAL A 624 0.29 7.17 -32.34
N LEU A 625 0.84 6.23 -31.57
CA LEU A 625 2.07 6.45 -30.83
C LEU A 625 3.29 6.56 -31.76
N ASN A 626 3.33 5.79 -32.85
CA ASN A 626 4.36 5.95 -33.87
C ASN A 626 4.24 7.29 -34.58
N GLU A 627 3.01 7.68 -34.92
CA GLU A 627 2.69 8.97 -35.55
C GLU A 627 3.11 10.15 -34.64
N VAL A 628 2.75 10.12 -33.35
CA VAL A 628 3.20 11.13 -32.37
C VAL A 628 4.72 11.16 -32.22
N ARG A 629 5.40 10.01 -32.24
CA ARG A 629 6.87 9.95 -32.19
C ARG A 629 7.52 10.59 -33.42
N GLU A 630 6.94 10.41 -34.59
CA GLU A 630 7.40 11.06 -35.82
C GLU A 630 7.21 12.57 -35.75
N LEU A 631 6.10 13.05 -35.18
CA LEU A 631 5.85 14.47 -34.92
C LEU A 631 6.79 15.06 -33.87
N GLU A 632 7.14 14.31 -32.81
CA GLU A 632 8.04 14.77 -31.75
C GLU A 632 9.52 14.80 -32.17
N ASN A 633 9.93 13.93 -33.11
CA ASN A 633 11.30 13.87 -33.63
C ASN A 633 11.31 13.69 -35.15
N PRO A 634 10.96 14.75 -35.90
CA PRO A 634 10.87 14.68 -37.35
C PRO A 634 12.27 14.50 -37.97
N ARG A 635 12.43 13.49 -38.84
CA ARG A 635 13.71 13.19 -39.56
C ARG A 635 13.98 14.10 -40.76
N GLY A 636 13.17 15.16 -40.90
CA GLY A 636 13.11 16.07 -42.05
C GLY A 636 11.80 16.86 -41.98
N ILE A 637 11.44 17.59 -43.03
CA ILE A 637 10.11 18.20 -43.08
C ILE A 637 9.07 17.08 -43.18
N LEU A 638 8.17 17.07 -42.21
CA LEU A 638 7.04 16.15 -42.18
C LEU A 638 6.18 16.34 -43.42
N ASP A 639 5.89 15.24 -44.10
CA ASP A 639 4.94 15.26 -45.20
C ASP A 639 3.52 15.55 -44.68
N PHE A 640 2.64 15.92 -45.60
CA PHE A 640 1.26 16.27 -45.25
C PHE A 640 0.46 15.09 -44.69
N LYS A 641 0.83 13.84 -45.00
CA LYS A 641 0.19 12.66 -44.42
C LYS A 641 0.60 12.47 -42.96
N SER A 642 1.84 12.76 -42.59
CA SER A 642 2.34 12.72 -41.21
C SER A 642 1.70 13.80 -40.33
N LEU A 643 1.31 14.94 -40.91
CA LEU A 643 0.56 15.99 -40.19
C LEU A 643 -0.94 15.68 -40.04
N ALA A 644 -1.48 14.69 -40.77
CA ALA A 644 -2.91 14.37 -40.84
C ALA A 644 -3.55 13.98 -39.49
N LEU A 645 -2.78 13.55 -38.49
CA LEU A 645 -3.33 13.22 -37.15
C LEU A 645 -3.97 14.42 -36.46
N GLY A 646 -3.49 15.61 -36.75
CA GLY A 646 -4.02 16.85 -36.18
C GLY A 646 -5.31 17.34 -36.80
N LEU A 647 -5.83 16.64 -37.80
CA LEU A 647 -6.54 17.33 -38.87
C LEU A 647 -7.94 16.76 -39.09
N GLN A 648 -8.81 16.97 -38.10
CA GLN A 648 -10.19 17.40 -38.41
C GLN A 648 -10.20 18.81 -39.06
N VAL A 649 -9.11 19.58 -38.90
CA VAL A 649 -8.88 20.90 -39.49
C VAL A 649 -8.72 20.86 -41.03
N LEU A 650 -8.11 19.80 -41.59
CA LEU A 650 -7.91 19.71 -43.06
C LEU A 650 -9.18 19.38 -43.83
N GLU A 651 -10.14 18.68 -43.23
CA GLU A 651 -11.44 18.45 -43.88
C GLU A 651 -12.19 19.78 -44.13
N LYS A 652 -11.87 20.81 -43.33
CA LYS A 652 -12.37 22.18 -43.49
C LYS A 652 -11.52 23.04 -44.44
N LEU A 653 -10.33 22.59 -44.85
CA LEU A 653 -9.46 23.30 -45.79
C LEU A 653 -9.76 22.87 -47.25
N PRO A 654 -9.80 23.81 -48.21
CA PRO A 654 -9.97 23.46 -49.62
C PRO A 654 -8.92 22.45 -50.10
N CYS A 655 -9.34 21.41 -50.85
CA CYS A 655 -8.49 20.35 -51.43
C CYS A 655 -7.22 20.87 -52.14
N SER A 656 -7.27 22.10 -52.65
CA SER A 656 -6.17 22.75 -53.33
C SER A 656 -4.95 23.00 -52.41
N TRP A 657 -5.15 23.32 -51.13
CA TRP A 657 -4.08 23.53 -50.14
C TRP A 657 -3.35 22.24 -49.76
N CYS A 658 -4.04 21.10 -49.77
CA CYS A 658 -3.45 19.80 -49.44
C CYS A 658 -2.28 19.42 -50.36
N LYS A 659 -2.34 19.83 -51.64
CA LYS A 659 -1.27 19.61 -52.61
C LYS A 659 -0.05 20.50 -52.36
N VAL A 660 -0.27 21.77 -52.03
CA VAL A 660 0.83 22.73 -51.78
C VAL A 660 1.52 22.47 -50.47
N LEU A 661 0.77 22.14 -49.42
CA LEU A 661 1.35 21.82 -48.12
C LEU A 661 2.14 20.50 -48.14
N GLY A 662 1.71 19.55 -48.98
CA GLY A 662 2.34 18.23 -49.09
C GLY A 662 3.61 18.13 -49.92
N SER A 663 3.95 19.14 -50.72
CA SER A 663 5.21 19.13 -51.47
C SER A 663 6.40 19.70 -50.69
N GLY A 664 6.16 20.45 -49.60
CA GLY A 664 7.22 21.11 -48.82
C GLY A 664 7.84 22.33 -49.51
N ASP A 665 7.63 22.51 -50.81
CA ASP A 665 8.15 23.62 -51.64
C ASP A 665 7.75 24.99 -51.09
N TRP A 666 6.58 25.08 -50.48
CA TRP A 666 6.07 26.31 -49.91
C TRP A 666 6.94 26.84 -48.75
N LEU A 667 7.73 26.00 -48.08
CA LEU A 667 8.70 26.42 -47.06
C LEU A 667 9.98 27.04 -47.65
N GLY A 668 10.12 27.01 -48.98
CA GLY A 668 11.18 27.68 -49.72
C GLY A 668 12.51 26.92 -49.77
N ILE A 669 12.49 25.59 -49.61
CA ILE A 669 13.70 24.75 -49.66
C ILE A 669 13.93 24.22 -51.08
N PRO A 670 15.10 24.45 -51.71
CA PRO A 670 15.41 23.89 -53.03
C PRO A 670 15.57 22.36 -52.97
N GLU A 671 15.12 21.67 -54.02
CA GLU A 671 15.12 20.19 -54.17
C GLU A 671 16.49 19.54 -53.87
N GLU A 672 17.60 20.27 -54.00
CA GLU A 672 18.97 19.78 -53.81
C GLU A 672 19.38 19.49 -52.34
N ILE A 673 18.56 19.87 -51.34
CA ILE A 673 18.86 19.69 -49.91
C ILE A 673 18.20 18.43 -49.31
N VAL A 674 17.30 17.76 -50.05
CA VAL A 674 16.56 16.58 -49.58
C VAL A 674 17.15 15.29 -50.16
N GLU A 675 18.37 14.92 -49.76
CA GLU A 675 18.77 13.51 -49.85
C GLU A 675 18.60 12.85 -48.47
N PRO A 676 17.84 11.75 -48.35
CA PRO A 676 17.80 10.99 -47.12
C PRO A 676 19.20 10.45 -46.83
N VAL A 677 19.64 10.53 -45.57
CA VAL A 677 20.92 9.94 -45.14
C VAL A 677 21.01 8.50 -45.65
N ASP A 678 22.03 8.21 -46.46
CA ASP A 678 22.21 6.91 -47.11
C ASP A 678 22.20 5.76 -46.05
N PRO A 679 21.25 4.81 -46.15
CA PRO A 679 21.13 3.69 -45.21
C PRO A 679 22.38 2.79 -45.12
N GLU A 680 23.23 2.76 -46.16
CA GLU A 680 24.51 2.06 -46.12
C GLU A 680 25.53 2.81 -45.25
N LEU A 681 25.53 4.14 -45.28
CA LEU A 681 26.38 4.98 -44.45
C LEU A 681 26.03 4.81 -42.96
N GLU A 682 24.73 4.77 -42.63
CA GLU A 682 24.27 4.57 -41.25
C GLU A 682 24.63 3.15 -40.75
N LYS A 683 24.49 2.12 -41.61
CA LYS A 683 24.96 0.76 -41.30
C LYS A 683 26.48 0.70 -41.15
N MET A 684 27.26 1.44 -41.95
CA MET A 684 28.71 1.54 -41.79
C MET A 684 29.09 2.21 -40.47
N VAL A 685 28.41 3.29 -40.08
CA VAL A 685 28.63 4.00 -38.80
C VAL A 685 28.28 3.11 -37.61
N ILE A 686 27.18 2.35 -37.69
CA ILE A 686 26.79 1.39 -36.64
C ILE A 686 27.80 0.22 -36.57
N LYS A 687 28.31 -0.25 -37.72
CA LYS A 687 29.27 -1.36 -37.81
C LYS A 687 30.69 -0.95 -37.36
N GLU A 688 31.10 0.30 -37.58
CA GLU A 688 32.33 0.89 -37.05
C GLU A 688 32.22 1.15 -35.54
N LYS A 689 31.09 1.70 -35.05
CA LYS A 689 30.81 1.83 -33.60
C LYS A 689 30.79 0.48 -32.87
N ALA A 690 30.40 -0.60 -33.55
CA ALA A 690 30.40 -1.95 -32.98
C ALA A 690 31.80 -2.59 -32.97
N LYS A 691 32.73 -2.16 -33.83
CA LYS A 691 34.13 -2.64 -33.86
C LYS A 691 35.02 -1.94 -32.84
N LEU A 692 34.76 -0.67 -32.56
CA LEU A 692 35.49 0.13 -31.56
C LEU A 692 34.74 0.05 -30.22
N GLY A 693 35.01 -1.02 -29.47
CA GLY A 693 34.46 -1.18 -28.12
C GLY A 693 34.77 0.02 -27.21
N ASN A 694 33.87 0.27 -26.24
CA ASN A 694 33.91 1.35 -25.24
C ASN A 694 35.32 1.90 -24.91
N GLY A 695 35.65 3.06 -25.47
CA GLY A 695 36.79 3.87 -25.04
C GLY A 695 37.27 4.86 -26.10
N ASN A 696 37.16 6.16 -25.79
CA ASN A 696 37.90 7.36 -26.28
C ASN A 696 38.34 7.51 -27.76
N GLY A 697 37.98 6.63 -28.68
CA GLY A 697 38.29 6.73 -30.11
C GLY A 697 37.17 7.36 -30.96
N VAL A 698 35.99 7.61 -30.38
CA VAL A 698 34.81 8.12 -31.10
C VAL A 698 34.92 9.61 -31.44
N GLU A 699 35.70 10.39 -30.66
CA GLU A 699 35.90 11.82 -30.90
C GLU A 699 36.67 12.10 -32.21
N ASN A 700 37.69 11.29 -32.54
CA ASN A 700 38.51 11.48 -33.74
C ASN A 700 37.78 11.17 -35.07
N VAL A 701 36.71 10.36 -35.05
CA VAL A 701 35.88 10.09 -36.24
C VAL A 701 34.82 11.16 -36.43
N MET A 702 34.31 11.76 -35.34
CA MET A 702 33.40 12.92 -35.44
C MET A 702 34.13 14.16 -35.98
N GLU A 703 35.35 14.47 -35.51
CA GLU A 703 36.12 15.62 -36.02
C GLU A 703 36.46 15.51 -37.52
N ARG A 704 36.76 14.30 -38.01
CA ARG A 704 37.01 14.05 -39.45
C ARG A 704 35.76 14.16 -40.33
N ASN A 705 34.57 13.90 -39.77
CA ASN A 705 33.30 14.00 -40.49
C ASN A 705 32.70 15.42 -40.41
N GLU A 706 32.91 16.14 -39.31
CA GLU A 706 32.60 17.58 -39.23
C GLU A 706 33.40 18.38 -40.27
N THR A 707 34.67 18.01 -40.50
CA THR A 707 35.48 18.63 -41.56
C THR A 707 35.00 18.28 -42.97
N TRP A 708 34.50 17.07 -43.23
CA TRP A 708 33.95 16.69 -44.54
C TRP A 708 32.59 17.35 -44.84
N ILE A 709 31.70 17.47 -43.84
CA ILE A 709 30.39 18.13 -43.96
C ILE A 709 30.53 19.66 -44.03
N SER A 710 31.47 20.25 -43.27
CA SER A 710 31.72 21.71 -43.31
C SER A 710 32.24 22.23 -44.65
N GLN A 711 32.77 21.35 -45.51
CA GLN A 711 33.31 21.73 -46.83
C GLN A 711 32.25 21.82 -47.94
N LYS A 712 31.04 21.28 -47.77
CA LYS A 712 29.91 21.55 -48.67
C LYS A 712 29.02 22.64 -48.08
N ASN A 713 29.40 23.90 -48.33
CA ASN A 713 28.52 25.05 -48.09
C ASN A 713 27.32 24.97 -49.05
N TYR A 714 26.15 24.54 -48.55
CA TYR A 714 24.90 24.69 -49.27
C TYR A 714 24.48 26.17 -49.23
N TYR A 715 24.47 26.82 -50.40
CA TYR A 715 24.01 28.19 -50.58
C TYR A 715 22.56 28.18 -51.03
N PHE A 716 21.66 28.88 -50.33
CA PHE A 716 20.36 29.25 -50.89
C PHE A 716 20.58 30.29 -51.99
N PRO A 717 20.19 30.04 -53.26
CA PRO A 717 20.33 31.04 -54.31
C PRO A 717 19.33 32.17 -54.06
N GLY A 718 19.82 33.39 -53.79
CA GLY A 718 19.02 34.61 -53.78
C GLY A 718 18.86 35.36 -52.44
N CYS A 719 19.30 34.82 -51.29
CA CYS A 719 19.30 35.59 -50.04
C CYS A 719 20.68 36.24 -49.78
N SER A 720 20.76 37.57 -49.86
CA SER A 720 21.99 38.35 -49.63
C SER A 720 22.18 38.79 -48.17
N SER A 721 21.26 38.47 -47.26
CA SER A 721 21.40 38.83 -45.85
C SER A 721 22.28 37.84 -45.09
N VAL A 722 23.14 38.36 -44.22
CA VAL A 722 24.02 37.59 -43.33
C VAL A 722 23.21 36.65 -42.42
N ASP A 723 21.97 37.03 -42.09
CA ASP A 723 21.07 36.27 -41.22
C ASP A 723 20.54 34.97 -41.84
N CYS A 724 20.38 34.89 -43.18
CA CYS A 724 19.99 33.65 -43.86
C CYS A 724 21.11 32.58 -43.79
N ARG A 725 22.38 33.01 -43.85
CA ARG A 725 23.56 32.12 -43.74
C ARG A 725 23.73 31.60 -42.31
N GLU A 726 23.46 32.44 -41.31
CA GLU A 726 23.46 32.04 -39.90
C GLU A 726 22.30 31.09 -39.59
N HIS A 727 21.08 31.36 -40.08
CA HIS A 727 19.92 30.49 -39.89
C HIS A 727 20.07 29.10 -40.52
N ALA A 728 20.62 29.03 -41.74
CA ALA A 728 20.85 27.74 -42.40
C ALA A 728 21.95 26.92 -41.71
N LYS A 729 23.04 27.57 -41.25
CA LYS A 729 24.08 26.93 -40.42
C LYS A 729 23.53 26.52 -39.03
N TRP A 730 22.62 27.29 -38.47
CA TRP A 730 21.96 27.04 -37.19
C TRP A 730 20.98 25.84 -37.27
N LEU A 731 20.17 25.76 -38.33
CA LEU A 731 19.26 24.62 -38.59
C LEU A 731 20.04 23.32 -38.85
N ASN A 732 21.06 23.34 -39.71
CA ASN A 732 21.86 22.15 -40.04
C ASN A 732 22.73 21.67 -38.87
N GLY A 733 23.25 22.60 -38.05
CA GLY A 733 24.09 22.27 -36.89
C GLY A 733 23.31 21.68 -35.69
N ARG A 734 22.00 21.93 -35.59
CA ARG A 734 21.18 21.45 -34.46
C ARG A 734 20.28 20.25 -34.74
N LEU A 735 19.86 20.02 -35.99
CA LEU A 735 19.06 18.83 -36.37
C LEU A 735 19.82 17.50 -36.19
N LEU A 736 21.17 17.53 -36.22
CA LEU A 736 22.00 16.34 -36.08
C LEU A 736 22.38 15.99 -34.63
N ASN A 737 22.12 16.87 -33.64
CA ASN A 737 22.84 16.81 -32.36
C ASN A 737 22.00 16.80 -31.07
N TYR A 738 20.67 16.59 -31.10
CA TYR A 738 19.87 16.63 -29.86
C TYR A 738 18.94 15.45 -29.62
N THR A 739 18.72 15.19 -28.32
CA THR A 739 17.79 14.20 -27.78
C THR A 739 16.49 14.89 -27.33
N PRO A 740 15.38 14.15 -27.13
CA PRO A 740 14.01 14.69 -27.14
C PRO A 740 13.61 15.75 -26.07
N MET A 741 14.51 16.23 -25.21
CA MET A 741 14.22 17.19 -24.13
C MET A 741 14.67 18.63 -24.40
N GLU A 742 15.51 18.88 -25.41
CA GLU A 742 15.91 20.26 -25.73
C GLU A 742 14.86 21.07 -26.52
N ASN A 743 13.78 20.45 -27.00
CA ASN A 743 12.75 21.14 -27.81
C ASN A 743 11.99 22.25 -27.05
N ASP A 744 11.81 22.14 -25.72
CA ASP A 744 11.17 23.19 -24.89
C ASP A 744 12.07 24.42 -24.70
N ILE A 745 13.39 24.23 -24.69
CA ILE A 745 14.38 25.30 -24.57
C ILE A 745 14.50 26.00 -25.92
N VAL A 746 14.47 25.27 -27.03
CA VAL A 746 14.43 25.84 -28.37
C VAL A 746 13.14 26.64 -28.58
N TYR A 747 11.99 26.17 -28.10
CA TYR A 747 10.71 26.90 -28.21
C TYR A 747 10.68 28.18 -27.35
N LYS A 748 11.25 28.13 -26.14
CA LYS A 748 11.36 29.31 -25.25
C LYS A 748 12.42 30.31 -25.71
N ASP A 749 13.56 29.85 -26.22
CA ASP A 749 14.60 30.71 -26.81
C ASP A 749 14.13 31.28 -28.15
N MET A 750 13.35 30.54 -28.95
CA MET A 750 12.70 31.08 -30.16
C MET A 750 11.66 32.13 -29.79
N LYS A 751 10.78 31.87 -28.81
CA LYS A 751 9.79 32.85 -28.34
C LYS A 751 10.47 34.14 -27.85
N TYR A 752 11.54 34.01 -27.07
CA TYR A 752 12.30 35.14 -26.52
C TYR A 752 13.11 35.90 -27.58
N GLN A 753 13.62 35.23 -28.63
CA GLN A 753 14.32 35.90 -29.74
C GLN A 753 13.39 36.46 -30.82
N ILE A 754 12.19 35.89 -30.98
CA ILE A 754 11.12 36.43 -31.82
C ILE A 754 10.59 37.75 -31.22
N GLU A 755 10.48 37.84 -29.90
CA GLU A 755 10.14 39.06 -29.16
C GLU A 755 11.27 40.13 -29.21
N ALA A 756 12.52 39.75 -29.53
CA ALA A 756 13.68 40.66 -29.51
C ALA A 756 14.02 41.35 -30.84
N CYS A 757 13.31 41.05 -31.94
CA CYS A 757 13.50 41.72 -33.24
C CYS A 757 12.41 42.78 -33.49
N ASP A 758 12.73 44.05 -33.24
CA ASP A 758 11.82 45.22 -33.24
C ASP A 758 10.99 45.46 -34.54
N SER A 759 11.34 44.83 -35.65
CA SER A 759 10.59 44.89 -36.92
C SER A 759 9.77 43.63 -37.22
N ARG A 760 10.00 42.51 -36.51
CA ARG A 760 9.21 41.27 -36.55
C ARG A 760 8.18 41.18 -35.42
N ALA A 761 8.47 41.80 -34.28
CA ALA A 761 7.54 41.97 -33.17
C ALA A 761 6.24 42.66 -33.64
N LYS A 762 6.31 43.67 -34.52
CA LYS A 762 5.13 44.34 -35.08
C LYS A 762 4.19 43.45 -35.90
N LEU A 763 4.70 42.50 -36.67
CA LEU A 763 3.86 41.63 -37.52
C LEU A 763 3.15 40.56 -36.67
N ILE A 764 3.87 40.03 -35.69
CA ILE A 764 3.35 39.08 -34.71
C ILE A 764 2.40 39.80 -33.73
N GLU A 765 2.73 41.00 -33.27
CA GLU A 765 1.81 41.91 -32.55
C GLU A 765 0.59 42.25 -33.40
N THR A 766 0.70 42.47 -34.71
CA THR A 766 -0.49 42.74 -35.54
C THR A 766 -1.40 41.51 -35.63
N ILE A 767 -0.83 40.30 -35.74
CA ILE A 767 -1.58 39.04 -35.76
C ILE A 767 -2.18 38.74 -34.37
N PHE A 768 -1.45 39.00 -33.28
CA PHE A 768 -1.91 38.86 -31.90
C PHE A 768 -2.85 39.99 -31.44
N ASP A 769 -2.77 41.19 -32.02
CA ASP A 769 -3.68 42.32 -31.78
C ASP A 769 -4.99 42.10 -32.53
N MET A 770 -4.94 41.52 -33.74
CA MET A 770 -6.15 41.00 -34.40
C MET A 770 -6.81 39.89 -33.55
N TYR A 771 -6.01 39.05 -32.88
CA TYR A 771 -6.48 38.01 -31.96
C TYR A 771 -7.09 38.58 -30.67
N LYS A 772 -6.42 39.55 -30.02
CA LYS A 772 -6.90 40.26 -28.82
C LYS A 772 -8.16 41.07 -29.08
N ASN A 773 -8.23 41.76 -30.22
CA ASN A 773 -9.37 42.60 -30.56
C ASN A 773 -10.63 41.77 -30.90
N LYS A 774 -10.49 40.50 -31.31
CA LYS A 774 -11.61 39.58 -31.57
C LYS A 774 -12.09 38.90 -30.28
N GLN A 775 -11.19 38.50 -29.37
CA GLN A 775 -11.57 38.05 -28.02
C GLN A 775 -12.35 39.13 -27.27
N LEU A 776 -11.91 40.39 -27.34
CA LEU A 776 -12.62 41.53 -26.72
C LEU A 776 -13.99 41.82 -27.35
N TYR A 777 -14.24 41.39 -28.60
CA TYR A 777 -15.52 41.58 -29.28
C TYR A 777 -16.52 40.46 -28.95
N LEU A 778 -16.02 39.25 -28.66
CA LEU A 778 -16.83 38.08 -28.29
C LEU A 778 -17.17 38.06 -26.79
N THR A 779 -16.26 38.48 -25.91
CA THR A 779 -16.56 38.60 -24.46
C THR A 779 -17.51 39.75 -24.12
N ASN A 780 -17.74 40.71 -25.03
CA ASN A 780 -18.64 41.85 -24.81
C ASN A 780 -20.08 41.61 -25.32
N GLN A 781 -20.44 40.39 -25.73
CA GLN A 781 -21.81 40.05 -26.16
C GLN A 781 -22.58 39.10 -25.23
N ASP A 782 -21.92 38.44 -24.27
CA ASP A 782 -22.55 37.45 -23.39
C ASP A 782 -22.39 37.76 -21.89
N ASP A 783 -22.53 39.04 -21.51
CA ASP A 783 -22.68 39.45 -20.11
C ASP A 783 -24.18 39.51 -19.72
N GLU A 784 -24.91 38.40 -19.76
CA GLU A 784 -26.08 38.19 -18.89
C GLU A 784 -26.22 36.69 -18.51
N GLU A 785 -26.08 36.42 -17.20
CA GLU A 785 -26.60 35.29 -16.41
C GLU A 785 -25.70 34.09 -16.02
N SER A 786 -25.39 34.09 -14.71
CA SER A 786 -25.40 32.99 -13.73
C SER A 786 -24.10 32.26 -13.35
N GLU A 787 -23.71 32.48 -12.09
CA GLU A 787 -22.68 31.76 -11.33
C GLU A 787 -23.12 30.31 -11.03
N SER A 788 -22.31 29.33 -11.44
CA SER A 788 -22.22 28.03 -10.76
C SER A 788 -20.84 27.41 -10.95
N ASP A 789 -20.17 27.16 -9.83
CA ASP A 789 -18.85 26.55 -9.72
C ASP A 789 -18.78 25.15 -10.35
N ASN A 790 -18.00 25.00 -11.42
CA ASN A 790 -17.42 23.74 -11.91
C ASN A 790 -16.09 24.07 -12.63
N ASP A 791 -14.97 23.96 -11.92
CA ASP A 791 -13.61 24.16 -12.46
C ASP A 791 -13.13 22.95 -13.30
N ASP A 792 -13.85 22.58 -14.36
CA ASP A 792 -13.42 21.47 -15.25
C ASP A 792 -13.53 21.75 -16.76
N GLU A 793 -13.83 22.97 -17.21
CA GLU A 793 -13.88 23.28 -18.65
C GLU A 793 -13.17 24.61 -18.99
N SER A 794 -11.92 24.52 -19.46
CA SER A 794 -11.31 25.61 -20.25
C SER A 794 -10.25 25.15 -21.27
N GLU A 795 -9.97 23.85 -21.41
CA GLU A 795 -9.04 23.34 -22.45
C GLU A 795 -9.72 23.12 -23.81
N SER A 796 -11.06 23.06 -23.88
CA SER A 796 -11.78 22.87 -25.16
C SER A 796 -11.72 24.09 -26.07
N ASP A 797 -11.80 25.29 -25.49
CA ASP A 797 -12.03 26.52 -26.24
C ASP A 797 -10.74 27.03 -26.91
N ASP A 798 -9.59 26.86 -26.25
CA ASP A 798 -8.27 27.20 -26.80
C ASP A 798 -7.89 26.30 -28.01
N ASP A 799 -8.38 25.07 -28.02
CA ASP A 799 -8.13 24.11 -29.10
C ASP A 799 -8.94 24.44 -30.37
N GLU A 800 -10.18 24.91 -30.23
CA GLU A 800 -11.02 25.34 -31.38
C GLU A 800 -10.55 26.67 -31.97
N VAL A 801 -10.18 27.65 -31.12
CA VAL A 801 -9.75 28.97 -31.57
C VAL A 801 -8.41 28.91 -32.33
N GLY A 802 -7.45 28.09 -31.87
CA GLY A 802 -6.19 27.88 -32.57
C GLY A 802 -6.36 27.22 -33.95
N VAL A 803 -7.36 26.36 -34.09
CA VAL A 803 -7.75 25.71 -35.35
C VAL A 803 -8.43 26.68 -36.30
N GLU A 804 -9.36 27.50 -35.81
CA GLU A 804 -10.06 28.52 -36.60
C GLU A 804 -9.11 29.58 -37.12
N LEU A 805 -8.14 30.03 -36.31
CA LEU A 805 -7.12 31.00 -36.73
C LEU A 805 -6.30 30.48 -37.92
N VAL A 806 -5.88 29.21 -37.87
CA VAL A 806 -5.13 28.58 -38.97
C VAL A 806 -6.00 28.52 -40.24
N ILE A 807 -7.28 28.17 -40.11
CA ILE A 807 -8.24 28.15 -41.23
C ILE A 807 -8.45 29.57 -41.79
N GLU A 808 -8.61 30.58 -40.95
CA GLU A 808 -8.76 31.98 -41.37
C GLU A 808 -7.52 32.49 -42.13
N ILE A 809 -6.31 32.15 -41.69
CA ILE A 809 -5.06 32.50 -42.38
C ILE A 809 -5.01 31.86 -43.78
N PHE A 810 -5.40 30.60 -43.91
CA PHE A 810 -5.46 29.90 -45.20
C PHE A 810 -6.59 30.41 -46.12
N ASN A 811 -7.69 30.92 -45.55
CA ASN A 811 -8.82 31.47 -46.30
C ASN A 811 -8.62 32.95 -46.68
N ALA A 812 -7.88 33.73 -45.89
CA ALA A 812 -7.67 35.17 -46.09
C ALA A 812 -6.69 35.50 -47.23
N LYS A 813 -5.93 34.52 -47.75
CA LYS A 813 -4.95 34.74 -48.81
C LYS A 813 -5.01 33.63 -49.87
N PRO A 814 -4.97 33.96 -51.17
CA PRO A 814 -5.03 32.97 -52.24
C PRO A 814 -3.76 32.11 -52.28
N GLN A 815 -3.94 30.81 -52.48
CA GLN A 815 -2.87 29.80 -52.58
C GLN A 815 -1.76 30.14 -53.59
N GLN A 816 -2.08 30.92 -54.62
CA GLN A 816 -1.17 31.33 -55.70
C GLN A 816 -0.08 32.31 -55.23
N ASP A 817 -0.20 32.89 -54.03
CA ASP A 817 0.74 33.88 -53.50
C ASP A 817 1.61 33.34 -52.36
N ILE A 818 1.57 32.04 -52.05
CA ILE A 818 2.36 31.50 -50.92
C ILE A 818 3.85 31.79 -51.07
N GLU A 819 4.37 31.78 -52.30
CA GLU A 819 5.76 32.13 -52.64
C GLU A 819 6.13 33.59 -52.35
N LYS A 820 5.14 34.48 -52.16
CA LYS A 820 5.32 35.88 -51.78
C LYS A 820 5.24 36.11 -50.27
N TRP A 821 4.86 35.10 -49.49
CA TRP A 821 4.76 35.23 -48.03
C TRP A 821 6.16 35.30 -47.42
N GLU A 822 6.32 36.04 -46.33
CA GLU A 822 7.59 36.05 -45.61
C GLU A 822 7.90 34.63 -45.08
N MET A 823 9.15 34.19 -45.23
CA MET A 823 9.57 32.83 -44.84
C MET A 823 9.26 32.54 -43.36
N SER A 824 9.39 33.55 -42.49
CA SER A 824 9.04 33.48 -41.06
C SER A 824 7.58 33.08 -40.82
N VAL A 825 6.64 33.64 -41.58
CA VAL A 825 5.19 33.34 -41.47
C VAL A 825 4.91 31.90 -41.89
N ARG A 826 5.61 31.40 -42.93
CA ARG A 826 5.43 30.03 -43.42
C ARG A 826 5.92 28.99 -42.41
N TRP A 827 7.09 29.22 -41.82
CA TRP A 827 7.63 28.35 -40.76
C TRP A 827 6.82 28.42 -39.46
N ALA A 828 6.32 29.60 -39.07
CA ALA A 828 5.42 29.73 -37.92
C ALA A 828 4.13 28.92 -38.10
N LEU A 829 3.54 28.96 -39.30
CA LEU A 829 2.35 28.17 -39.64
C LEU A 829 2.63 26.67 -39.61
N TYR A 830 3.78 26.23 -40.13
CA TYR A 830 4.21 24.83 -40.07
C TYR A 830 4.35 24.33 -38.62
N PHE A 831 5.05 25.06 -37.75
CA PHE A 831 5.19 24.66 -36.35
C PHE A 831 3.87 24.70 -35.59
N LYS A 832 2.96 25.62 -35.93
CA LYS A 832 1.62 25.65 -35.34
C LYS A 832 0.78 24.43 -35.75
N LEU A 833 0.88 24.00 -37.00
CA LEU A 833 0.24 22.76 -37.48
C LEU A 833 0.82 21.51 -36.78
N VAL A 834 2.13 21.44 -36.57
CA VAL A 834 2.79 20.36 -35.80
C VAL A 834 2.30 20.36 -34.35
N GLU A 835 2.20 21.53 -33.70
CA GLU A 835 1.70 21.67 -32.33
C GLU A 835 0.26 21.16 -32.20
N ILE A 836 -0.63 21.57 -33.11
CA ILE A 836 -2.02 21.11 -33.16
C ILE A 836 -2.05 19.59 -33.37
N ALA A 837 -1.25 19.05 -34.28
CA ALA A 837 -1.17 17.60 -34.52
C ALA A 837 -0.69 16.79 -33.32
N LEU A 838 0.30 17.30 -32.57
CA LEU A 838 0.77 16.70 -31.33
C LEU A 838 -0.31 16.70 -30.25
N LYS A 839 -1.05 17.81 -30.09
CA LYS A 839 -2.15 17.91 -29.11
C LYS A 839 -3.27 16.90 -29.41
N PHE A 840 -3.76 16.87 -30.65
CA PHE A 840 -4.78 15.90 -31.08
C PHE A 840 -4.30 14.45 -30.97
N GLY A 841 -3.07 14.16 -31.38
CA GLY A 841 -2.46 12.83 -31.23
C GLY A 841 -2.45 12.38 -29.76
N ARG A 842 -2.06 13.26 -28.83
CA ARG A 842 -2.09 12.98 -27.39
C ARG A 842 -3.50 12.79 -26.84
N LYS A 843 -4.48 13.61 -27.27
CA LYS A 843 -5.89 13.47 -26.89
C LYS A 843 -6.47 12.13 -27.34
N LYS A 844 -6.21 11.75 -28.60
CA LYS A 844 -6.62 10.46 -29.17
C LYS A 844 -5.93 9.28 -28.47
N MET A 845 -4.65 9.40 -28.10
CA MET A 845 -3.97 8.39 -27.28
C MET A 845 -4.65 8.20 -25.93
N LYS A 846 -4.98 9.31 -25.23
CA LYS A 846 -5.66 9.27 -23.93
C LYS A 846 -7.03 8.57 -24.04
N GLN A 847 -7.81 8.91 -25.07
CA GLN A 847 -9.11 8.29 -25.30
C GLN A 847 -9.00 6.78 -25.58
N ILE A 848 -8.08 6.35 -26.44
CA ILE A 848 -7.84 4.93 -26.72
C ILE A 848 -7.35 4.19 -25.47
N GLU A 849 -6.56 4.86 -24.62
CA GLU A 849 -6.11 4.31 -23.34
C GLU A 849 -7.27 4.06 -22.37
N GLU A 850 -8.20 5.02 -22.24
CA GLU A 850 -9.41 4.89 -21.43
C GLU A 850 -10.29 3.74 -21.95
N ASP A 851 -10.47 3.66 -23.27
CA ASP A 851 -11.22 2.57 -23.94
C ASP A 851 -10.57 1.19 -23.74
N LEU A 852 -9.25 1.12 -23.51
CA LEU A 852 -8.50 -0.12 -23.26
C LEU A 852 -8.69 -0.69 -21.85
N VAL A 853 -9.05 0.14 -20.86
CA VAL A 853 -9.11 -0.27 -19.44
C VAL A 853 -10.13 -1.38 -19.23
N ILE A 854 -11.38 -1.18 -19.68
CA ILE A 854 -12.48 -2.13 -19.45
C ILE A 854 -12.21 -3.49 -20.13
N PRO A 855 -11.86 -3.55 -21.44
CA PRO A 855 -11.57 -4.82 -22.10
C PRO A 855 -10.43 -5.61 -21.45
N ARG A 856 -9.39 -4.92 -20.92
CA ARG A 856 -8.29 -5.59 -20.21
C ARG A 856 -8.71 -6.16 -18.86
N ILE A 857 -9.47 -5.40 -18.08
CA ILE A 857 -10.02 -5.90 -16.81
C ILE A 857 -10.83 -7.16 -17.07
N LYS A 858 -11.75 -7.12 -18.04
CA LYS A 858 -12.56 -8.30 -18.42
C LYS A 858 -11.72 -9.47 -18.90
N LEU A 859 -10.64 -9.22 -19.65
CA LEU A 859 -9.74 -10.29 -20.10
C LEU A 859 -8.97 -10.93 -18.94
N LYS A 860 -8.56 -10.12 -17.96
CA LYS A 860 -7.89 -10.60 -16.74
C LYS A 860 -8.85 -11.41 -15.86
N GLU A 861 -10.07 -10.93 -15.66
CA GLU A 861 -11.14 -11.65 -14.95
C GLU A 861 -11.46 -12.99 -15.61
N GLU A 862 -11.63 -13.01 -16.93
CA GLU A 862 -11.88 -14.24 -17.69
C GLU A 862 -10.71 -15.23 -17.58
N ARG A 863 -9.46 -14.73 -17.57
CA ARG A 863 -8.29 -15.57 -17.34
C ARG A 863 -8.30 -16.16 -15.93
N GLN A 864 -8.55 -15.34 -14.91
CA GLN A 864 -8.66 -15.82 -13.53
C GLN A 864 -9.80 -16.82 -13.36
N TYR A 865 -10.90 -16.63 -14.09
CA TYR A 865 -12.02 -17.55 -14.08
C TYR A 865 -11.65 -18.92 -14.64
N GLN A 866 -10.97 -18.95 -15.79
CA GLN A 866 -10.46 -20.17 -16.40
C GLN A 866 -9.43 -20.88 -15.52
N ASP A 867 -8.51 -20.11 -14.92
CA ASP A 867 -7.53 -20.65 -13.98
C ASP A 867 -8.23 -21.23 -12.75
N GLY A 868 -9.24 -20.56 -12.20
CA GLY A 868 -10.06 -21.07 -11.12
C GLY A 868 -10.78 -22.37 -11.45
N ILE A 869 -11.29 -22.53 -12.69
CA ILE A 869 -11.88 -23.80 -13.15
C ILE A 869 -10.83 -24.92 -13.21
N LEU A 870 -9.63 -24.62 -13.73
CA LEU A 870 -8.52 -25.57 -13.76
C LEU A 870 -8.13 -25.99 -12.34
N LEU A 871 -8.00 -25.03 -11.42
CA LEU A 871 -7.73 -25.31 -10.00
C LEU A 871 -8.82 -26.18 -9.36
N ARG A 872 -10.09 -25.97 -9.70
CA ARG A 872 -11.22 -26.76 -9.20
C ARG A 872 -11.14 -28.24 -9.57
N GLN A 873 -10.50 -28.57 -10.70
CA GLN A 873 -10.38 -29.94 -11.19
C GLN A 873 -9.23 -30.70 -10.55
N ALA A 874 -8.28 -30.00 -9.93
CA ALA A 874 -7.11 -30.60 -9.32
C ALA A 874 -7.45 -31.37 -8.03
N ASP A 875 -6.61 -32.35 -7.71
CA ASP A 875 -6.64 -33.02 -6.41
C ASP A 875 -6.13 -32.09 -5.31
N VAL A 876 -5.03 -31.38 -5.60
CA VAL A 876 -4.29 -30.55 -4.64
C VAL A 876 -3.88 -29.23 -5.28
N ILE A 877 -4.08 -28.14 -4.55
CA ILE A 877 -3.55 -26.82 -4.88
C ILE A 877 -2.51 -26.44 -3.83
N GLY A 878 -1.28 -26.13 -4.24
CA GLY A 878 -0.24 -25.65 -3.36
C GLY A 878 0.08 -24.17 -3.59
N MET A 879 0.02 -23.35 -2.54
CA MET A 879 0.29 -21.91 -2.60
C MET A 879 1.03 -21.41 -1.34
N THR A 880 1.79 -20.32 -1.48
CA THR A 880 2.16 -19.53 -0.30
C THR A 880 0.98 -18.69 0.17
N THR A 881 0.95 -18.25 1.42
CA THR A 881 -0.13 -17.36 1.93
C THR A 881 -0.26 -16.06 1.12
N THR A 882 0.86 -15.41 0.77
CA THR A 882 0.85 -14.25 -0.14
C THR A 882 0.33 -14.62 -1.53
N GLY A 883 0.67 -15.82 -2.03
CA GLY A 883 0.17 -16.34 -3.29
C GLY A 883 -1.34 -16.56 -3.27
N ALA A 884 -1.87 -17.12 -2.18
CA ALA A 884 -3.29 -17.33 -1.94
C ALA A 884 -4.07 -16.01 -1.91
N ALA A 885 -3.57 -15.01 -1.17
CA ALA A 885 -4.15 -13.68 -1.16
C ALA A 885 -4.15 -13.04 -2.57
N LYS A 886 -3.02 -13.07 -3.28
CA LYS A 886 -2.92 -12.52 -4.64
C LYS A 886 -3.90 -13.16 -5.64
N ASN A 887 -4.23 -14.43 -5.47
CA ASN A 887 -5.09 -15.20 -6.36
C ASN A 887 -6.42 -15.60 -5.70
N HIS A 888 -6.91 -14.82 -4.74
CA HIS A 888 -8.11 -15.15 -3.96
C HIS A 888 -9.35 -15.38 -4.84
N SER A 889 -9.52 -14.62 -5.92
CA SER A 889 -10.62 -14.83 -6.90
C SER A 889 -10.59 -16.23 -7.52
N MET A 890 -9.40 -16.79 -7.76
CA MET A 890 -9.28 -18.17 -8.25
C MET A 890 -9.69 -19.18 -7.18
N LEU A 891 -9.40 -18.91 -5.90
CA LEU A 891 -9.79 -19.76 -4.77
C LEU A 891 -11.31 -19.76 -4.56
N GLU A 892 -11.98 -18.61 -4.72
CA GLU A 892 -13.46 -18.52 -4.68
C GLU A 892 -14.12 -19.41 -5.75
N ILE A 893 -13.47 -19.58 -6.90
CA ILE A 893 -13.94 -20.43 -7.99
C ILE A 893 -13.56 -21.91 -7.77
N ALA A 894 -12.34 -22.15 -7.27
CA ALA A 894 -11.83 -23.48 -6.96
C ALA A 894 -12.59 -24.15 -5.80
N LYS A 895 -13.12 -23.36 -4.86
CA LYS A 895 -13.92 -23.78 -3.71
C LYS A 895 -13.27 -24.91 -2.89
N PRO A 896 -12.01 -24.74 -2.43
CA PRO A 896 -11.38 -25.74 -1.58
C PRO A 896 -12.16 -25.89 -0.27
N GLN A 897 -12.49 -27.13 0.10
CA GLN A 897 -13.23 -27.42 1.33
C GLN A 897 -12.34 -27.82 2.50
N ILE A 898 -11.14 -28.30 2.19
CA ILE A 898 -10.13 -28.70 3.15
C ILE A 898 -8.92 -27.80 2.93
N VAL A 899 -8.49 -27.13 3.99
CA VAL A 899 -7.31 -26.27 3.98
C VAL A 899 -6.31 -26.80 5.01
N VAL A 900 -5.09 -27.06 4.57
CA VAL A 900 -3.96 -27.46 5.40
C VAL A 900 -2.95 -26.33 5.41
N VAL A 901 -2.61 -25.85 6.61
CA VAL A 901 -1.63 -24.79 6.81
C VAL A 901 -0.42 -25.37 7.52
N GLU A 902 0.71 -25.42 6.82
CA GLU A 902 2.00 -25.72 7.41
C GLU A 902 2.66 -24.44 7.94
N GLU A 903 3.52 -24.56 8.94
CA GLU A 903 4.18 -23.43 9.62
C GLU A 903 3.15 -22.44 10.21
N ALA A 904 1.96 -22.92 10.58
CA ALA A 904 0.83 -22.07 10.97
C ALA A 904 1.10 -21.15 12.18
N ALA A 905 2.06 -21.51 13.02
CA ALA A 905 2.48 -20.70 14.17
C ALA A 905 3.35 -19.49 13.79
N GLU A 906 4.02 -19.53 12.63
CA GLU A 906 4.90 -18.47 12.12
C GLU A 906 4.18 -17.50 11.17
N ILE A 907 2.88 -17.72 10.92
CA ILE A 907 2.08 -16.92 9.99
C ILE A 907 1.18 -15.95 10.76
N LEU A 908 1.17 -14.68 10.34
CA LEU A 908 0.24 -13.67 10.86
C LEU A 908 -1.21 -14.13 10.68
N GLU A 909 -2.05 -13.91 11.70
CA GLU A 909 -3.45 -14.32 11.68
C GLU A 909 -4.21 -13.81 10.45
N ALA A 910 -4.03 -12.53 10.10
CA ALA A 910 -4.61 -11.93 8.91
C ALA A 910 -4.27 -12.70 7.61
N HIS A 911 -3.04 -13.21 7.46
CA HIS A 911 -2.60 -13.90 6.25
C HIS A 911 -3.24 -15.29 6.09
N ILE A 912 -3.57 -15.97 7.20
CA ILE A 912 -4.34 -17.21 7.14
C ILE A 912 -5.77 -16.87 6.75
N VAL A 913 -6.40 -15.90 7.42
CA VAL A 913 -7.82 -15.58 7.17
C VAL A 913 -8.10 -15.13 5.74
N THR A 914 -7.24 -14.32 5.15
CA THR A 914 -7.36 -13.86 3.76
C THR A 914 -7.12 -14.96 2.72
N SER A 915 -6.50 -16.08 3.13
CA SER A 915 -6.28 -17.24 2.27
C SER A 915 -7.47 -18.22 2.27
N LEU A 916 -8.42 -18.05 3.21
CA LEU A 916 -9.59 -18.92 3.36
C LEU A 916 -10.79 -18.41 2.54
N THR A 917 -11.66 -19.33 2.13
CA THR A 917 -12.94 -19.00 1.46
C THR A 917 -14.12 -19.43 2.31
N GLU A 918 -15.33 -18.94 2.00
CA GLU A 918 -16.58 -19.37 2.66
C GLU A 918 -16.86 -20.88 2.54
N ASN A 919 -16.21 -21.56 1.59
CA ASN A 919 -16.38 -23.00 1.34
C ASN A 919 -15.50 -23.88 2.25
N CYS A 920 -14.61 -23.28 3.06
CA CYS A 920 -13.74 -24.01 3.97
C CYS A 920 -14.58 -24.70 5.06
N ASN A 921 -14.64 -26.03 5.02
CA ASN A 921 -15.34 -26.88 5.97
C ASN A 921 -14.40 -27.55 6.97
N GLN A 922 -13.11 -27.65 6.63
CA GLN A 922 -12.10 -28.25 7.48
C GLN A 922 -10.79 -27.45 7.39
N LEU A 923 -10.27 -27.06 8.55
CA LEU A 923 -8.99 -26.37 8.70
C LEU A 923 -8.03 -27.21 9.56
N ILE A 924 -6.86 -27.53 9.01
CA ILE A 924 -5.80 -28.29 9.67
C ILE A 924 -4.59 -27.38 9.82
N LEU A 925 -4.26 -26.99 11.05
CA LEU A 925 -3.14 -26.12 11.36
C LEU A 925 -2.00 -26.94 11.95
N ILE A 926 -0.85 -26.95 11.28
CA ILE A 926 0.36 -27.66 11.71
C ILE A 926 1.45 -26.62 11.96
N GLY A 927 2.01 -26.59 13.17
CA GLY A 927 3.01 -25.59 13.53
C GLY A 927 3.62 -25.82 14.90
N ASP A 928 4.34 -24.81 15.40
CA ASP A 928 4.82 -24.79 16.78
C ASP A 928 4.92 -23.37 17.34
N HIS A 929 4.06 -23.05 18.31
CA HIS A 929 4.01 -21.73 18.92
C HIS A 929 5.10 -21.49 19.99
N PHE A 930 5.87 -22.53 20.35
CA PHE A 930 7.04 -22.37 21.22
C PHE A 930 8.34 -22.11 20.45
N GLN A 931 8.29 -22.10 19.11
CA GLN A 931 9.41 -21.70 18.27
C GLN A 931 9.27 -20.23 17.87
N LEU A 932 9.35 -19.93 16.57
CA LEU A 932 9.23 -18.59 16.05
C LEU A 932 7.75 -18.19 15.99
N ARG A 933 7.48 -16.95 16.40
CA ARG A 933 6.21 -16.27 16.15
C ARG A 933 6.30 -15.52 14.81
N PRO A 934 5.17 -15.11 14.23
CA PRO A 934 5.17 -14.25 13.05
C PRO A 934 5.99 -12.99 13.29
N THR A 935 6.81 -12.61 12.31
CA THR A 935 7.64 -11.41 12.40
C THR A 935 6.85 -10.17 11.99
N THR A 936 6.87 -9.15 12.84
CA THR A 936 6.28 -7.82 12.58
C THR A 936 7.39 -6.81 12.32
N ASN A 937 7.15 -5.81 11.47
CA ASN A 937 8.13 -4.73 11.28
C ASN A 937 8.12 -3.75 12.45
N VAL A 938 6.98 -3.62 13.13
CA VAL A 938 6.80 -2.69 14.26
C VAL A 938 6.77 -3.45 15.58
N TYR A 939 7.85 -3.32 16.35
CA TYR A 939 7.97 -3.94 17.69
C TYR A 939 6.87 -3.51 18.67
N GLU A 940 6.37 -2.27 18.55
CA GLU A 940 5.29 -1.80 19.42
C GLU A 940 3.96 -2.53 19.17
N LEU A 941 3.65 -2.87 17.91
CA LEU A 941 2.47 -3.66 17.55
C LEU A 941 2.56 -5.08 18.08
N GLU A 942 3.76 -5.62 18.17
CA GLU A 942 4.03 -6.89 18.85
C GLU A 942 3.65 -6.82 20.34
N LYS A 943 4.19 -5.82 21.05
CA LYS A 943 4.13 -5.76 22.51
C LYS A 943 2.82 -5.23 23.07
N LYS A 944 2.26 -4.18 22.46
CA LYS A 944 1.05 -3.52 22.94
C LYS A 944 -0.22 -4.02 22.26
N TYR A 945 -0.11 -4.50 21.03
CA TYR A 945 -1.26 -4.87 20.20
C TYR A 945 -1.32 -6.34 19.81
N HIS A 946 -0.35 -7.15 20.25
CA HIS A 946 -0.34 -8.61 20.06
C HIS A 946 -0.44 -9.06 18.60
N LEU A 947 0.13 -8.27 17.68
CA LEU A 947 0.08 -8.57 16.24
C LEU A 947 0.84 -9.85 15.88
N ASN A 948 1.88 -10.21 16.64
CA ASN A 948 2.63 -11.45 16.46
C ASN A 948 1.99 -12.69 17.12
N VAL A 949 0.76 -12.61 17.60
CA VAL A 949 0.03 -13.80 18.02
C VAL A 949 -0.62 -14.39 16.78
N SER A 950 -0.16 -15.58 16.37
CA SER A 950 -0.72 -16.28 15.22
C SER A 950 -2.12 -16.82 15.51
N LEU A 951 -2.89 -17.11 14.45
CA LEU A 951 -4.19 -17.78 14.60
C LEU A 951 -4.01 -19.11 15.35
N PHE A 952 -2.94 -19.85 15.06
CA PHE A 952 -2.59 -21.10 15.73
C PHE A 952 -2.48 -20.92 17.26
N GLU A 953 -1.69 -19.94 17.72
CA GLU A 953 -1.51 -19.66 19.14
C GLU A 953 -2.81 -19.18 19.79
N ARG A 954 -3.54 -18.28 19.11
CA ARG A 954 -4.81 -17.75 19.61
C ARG A 954 -5.85 -18.84 19.83
N MET A 955 -5.95 -19.82 18.93
CA MET A 955 -6.87 -20.94 19.09
C MET A 955 -6.54 -21.80 20.31
N ILE A 956 -5.26 -22.08 20.56
CA ILE A 956 -4.83 -22.79 21.77
C ILE A 956 -5.20 -22.00 23.03
N LEU A 957 -5.01 -20.69 23.02
CA LEU A 957 -5.32 -19.81 24.15
C LEU A 957 -6.83 -19.66 24.43
N ASN A 958 -7.68 -20.03 23.46
CA ASN A 958 -9.14 -20.09 23.57
C ASN A 958 -9.65 -21.54 23.81
N ASN A 959 -8.81 -22.39 24.40
CA ASN A 959 -9.16 -23.75 24.82
C ASN A 959 -9.59 -24.67 23.66
N ILE A 960 -9.13 -24.40 22.43
CA ILE A 960 -9.26 -25.38 21.35
C ILE A 960 -8.25 -26.50 21.60
N ASN A 961 -8.77 -27.71 21.76
CA ASN A 961 -7.95 -28.90 21.97
C ASN A 961 -6.96 -29.10 20.81
N PHE A 962 -5.68 -29.29 21.16
CA PHE A 962 -4.57 -29.51 20.23
C PHE A 962 -3.84 -30.83 20.53
N CYS A 963 -3.13 -31.35 19.54
CA CYS A 963 -2.25 -32.52 19.69
C CYS A 963 -0.79 -32.08 19.68
N ALA A 964 -0.03 -32.45 20.72
CA ALA A 964 1.40 -32.15 20.80
C ALA A 964 2.24 -33.39 20.42
N LEU A 965 3.00 -33.28 19.33
CA LEU A 965 4.01 -34.24 18.93
C LEU A 965 5.21 -34.15 19.88
N LYS A 966 5.82 -35.29 20.20
CA LYS A 966 7.00 -35.35 21.08
C LYS A 966 8.23 -35.77 20.31
N VAL A 967 9.40 -35.28 20.75
CA VAL A 967 10.69 -35.76 20.27
C VAL A 967 10.90 -37.15 20.88
N PHE A 968 11.25 -38.13 20.05
CA PHE A 968 11.82 -39.38 20.56
C PHE A 968 13.18 -39.02 21.18
N ILE A 969 13.26 -39.08 22.51
CA ILE A 969 14.54 -38.99 23.25
C ILE A 969 15.17 -40.38 23.26
#